data_AF-A0A9X0B4Y7-F1
#
_entry.id   AF-A0A9X0B4Y7-F1
#
_cell.length_a   1.000
_cell.length_b   1.000
_cell.length_c   1.000
_cell.angle_alpha   90.00
_cell.angle_beta   90.00
_cell.angle_gamma   90.00
#
_symmetry.space_group_name_H-M   'P 1'
#
loop_
_entity.id
_entity.type
_entity.pdbx_description
1 polymer ?
#
loop_
_entity_poly.entity_id
_entity_poly.type
_entity_poly.pdbx_seq_one_letter_code
_entity_poly.pdbx_strand_id
1 'polypeptide(L)'
;MESPSPPYAGQKRKVTDMSSSDEEDARPITGFSGFARARDRSESPATMGGLGSTSRNPRNNMSNSNAPSRGGAAGRGGKGGGGSSFAARMMAKMGYKEGQGLGTTGQGIINPIEAQSRPTGAGLGAVREKTKQARDEERREAERKGETVEDSSDEEKRRRRKKKQERREAERKGETVEDSSDEEKRRRRKKKQERKTESRSGTGTPVARVKPQFRTAREMETDMEGLEVPNVLKSLVDATGKEQRVLTSTAGLMTSQDFVSQGEGEALKIARRARNDLEAFADEWKGLTERKKFVEIEEAQVVEELDEYQSRVDHLTGLIAAVQELDFFEHDESIISKFDEMTGKLEAMESKYRDIMDEYKLAEAAVAAIHPLFRQAMEEWEPLQNPTFLVSNLSRLQPLLSRQNKKGEIRQRQSTSPYETMIYTLWLPRVRSALMNDWDVYEPSTATNLAMAWKPVIPPFVFTNLLDQLVVPKLSGALKQWKPRSSRRHPSEHDGQFPWWLFTWLQYLDDRHTNPRQPTGLMSDAKRKFRVVLDSWSLRRGLVNGIELWRDALGPEFDVCLRNHLLPRLARHLREDFVVNPQDQDLTTLEDVLRWRSFFKPNVMGMLLVADFFPKWHEILYIWLTNDPNHEEVGEWFSWWQTQVPAEINDLAMVQDEWNKGLQTMDHALNLGDRAAAELPRPALPMQPALPTREDAVAEAATAAPVPSHTKPQASKEEPAFKDIVESWCMEQELLIRPLREAHPKNGLPLFRITASVTGSGGVVAYLQGDVVWVQNKKAKDVWEPMGLEDQLVERAEGR
;
A
#
# COMPACT_ATOMS: atom_id res chain seq x y z
N MET A 1 33.37 -67.03 -37.33
CA MET A 1 32.88 -66.37 -36.11
C MET A 1 31.56 -65.68 -36.44
N GLU A 2 30.53 -66.42 -36.85
CA GLU A 2 29.76 -67.42 -36.10
C GLU A 2 28.70 -66.80 -35.18
N SER A 3 27.49 -66.86 -35.73
CA SER A 3 26.17 -66.93 -35.09
C SER A 3 26.05 -68.20 -34.20
N PRO A 4 24.85 -68.65 -33.74
CA PRO A 4 23.51 -68.07 -33.81
C PRO A 4 22.68 -68.15 -32.49
N SER A 5 21.42 -67.69 -32.58
CA SER A 5 20.30 -68.03 -31.70
C SER A 5 20.00 -69.54 -31.66
N PRO A 6 19.14 -69.98 -30.72
CA PRO A 6 18.23 -71.11 -30.96
C PRO A 6 16.73 -70.74 -30.80
N PRO A 7 15.79 -71.57 -31.34
CA PRO A 7 14.43 -71.14 -31.68
C PRO A 7 13.31 -72.12 -31.24
N TYR A 8 12.11 -72.02 -31.87
CA TYR A 8 11.03 -73.04 -31.96
C TYR A 8 10.23 -73.36 -30.67
N ALA A 9 9.00 -73.92 -30.70
CA ALA A 9 7.86 -73.82 -31.65
C ALA A 9 6.63 -74.62 -31.12
N GLY A 10 5.42 -74.21 -31.51
CA GLY A 10 4.22 -75.07 -31.55
C GLY A 10 3.45 -75.26 -30.22
N GLN A 11 2.21 -75.76 -30.23
CA GLN A 11 1.29 -76.09 -31.34
C GLN A 11 -0.12 -76.45 -30.77
N LYS A 12 -1.18 -76.40 -31.60
CA LYS A 12 -2.53 -77.05 -31.40
C LYS A 12 -3.45 -76.37 -30.34
N ARG A 13 -4.79 -76.35 -30.43
CA ARG A 13 -5.85 -76.81 -31.38
C ARG A 13 -7.05 -75.84 -31.19
N LYS A 14 -7.74 -75.32 -32.22
CA LYS A 14 -8.72 -75.92 -33.16
C LYS A 14 -10.15 -76.00 -32.59
N VAL A 15 -11.15 -75.53 -33.39
CA VAL A 15 -12.59 -75.93 -33.50
C VAL A 15 -13.62 -74.77 -33.38
N THR A 16 -14.05 -74.26 -34.56
CA THR A 16 -15.41 -73.78 -35.01
C THR A 16 -16.17 -72.71 -34.21
N ASP A 17 -16.72 -71.66 -34.83
CA ASP A 17 -17.87 -71.77 -35.76
C ASP A 17 -17.90 -70.78 -36.97
N MET A 18 -18.89 -71.00 -37.86
CA MET A 18 -19.28 -70.35 -39.12
C MET A 18 -19.90 -68.93 -38.93
N SER A 19 -20.19 -68.05 -39.92
CA SER A 19 -19.90 -67.84 -41.37
C SER A 19 -20.54 -66.48 -41.81
N SER A 20 -20.29 -65.98 -43.05
CA SER A 20 -20.94 -64.80 -43.72
C SER A 20 -20.35 -63.42 -43.35
N SER A 21 -19.77 -62.59 -44.25
CA SER A 21 -20.35 -61.84 -45.41
C SER A 21 -21.33 -60.74 -44.94
N ASP A 22 -21.26 -59.44 -45.33
CA ASP A 22 -20.64 -58.76 -46.50
C ASP A 22 -20.09 -57.33 -46.19
N GLU A 23 -19.77 -56.56 -47.24
CA GLU A 23 -19.04 -55.27 -47.32
C GLU A 23 -19.86 -53.98 -46.99
N GLU A 24 -19.15 -52.84 -47.11
CA GLU A 24 -19.60 -51.47 -47.46
C GLU A 24 -19.65 -50.32 -46.42
N ASP A 25 -19.45 -49.12 -46.96
CA ASP A 25 -19.15 -47.82 -46.34
C ASP A 25 -20.29 -47.14 -45.56
N ALA A 26 -19.93 -46.29 -44.58
CA ALA A 26 -20.56 -44.97 -44.40
C ALA A 26 -19.79 -44.03 -43.46
N ARG A 27 -19.68 -42.74 -43.84
CA ARG A 27 -19.42 -41.61 -42.91
C ARG A 27 -20.74 -41.01 -42.43
N PRO A 28 -20.79 -40.45 -41.20
CA PRO A 28 -21.23 -39.05 -41.02
C PRO A 28 -20.29 -38.29 -40.04
N ILE A 29 -20.01 -36.98 -40.12
CA ILE A 29 -20.80 -35.74 -40.32
C ILE A 29 -21.55 -35.25 -39.07
N THR A 30 -21.02 -34.12 -38.52
CA THR A 30 -21.62 -33.10 -37.61
C THR A 30 -22.01 -33.44 -36.16
N GLY A 31 -21.81 -32.45 -35.27
CA GLY A 31 -22.55 -32.37 -33.99
C GLY A 31 -21.81 -31.75 -32.80
N PHE A 32 -21.56 -30.44 -32.77
CA PHE A 32 -21.06 -29.74 -31.57
C PHE A 32 -22.22 -29.37 -30.64
N SER A 33 -22.16 -29.75 -29.35
CA SER A 33 -23.18 -29.42 -28.34
C SER A 33 -22.58 -29.32 -26.94
N GLY A 34 -22.94 -28.26 -26.21
CA GLY A 34 -22.26 -27.80 -25.00
C GLY A 34 -22.35 -28.71 -23.76
N PHE A 35 -21.32 -28.63 -22.92
CA PHE A 35 -21.26 -29.29 -21.61
C PHE A 35 -22.03 -28.51 -20.53
N ALA A 36 -23.00 -29.17 -19.90
CA ALA A 36 -23.62 -28.72 -18.66
C ALA A 36 -22.87 -29.26 -17.42
N ARG A 37 -22.85 -28.50 -16.32
CA ARG A 37 -22.25 -28.90 -15.04
C ARG A 37 -23.09 -29.97 -14.33
N ALA A 38 -22.41 -30.99 -13.79
CA ALA A 38 -23.00 -31.99 -12.89
C ALA A 38 -23.28 -31.43 -11.48
N ARG A 39 -24.17 -32.11 -10.75
CA ARG A 39 -24.53 -31.89 -9.33
C ARG A 39 -24.54 -33.24 -8.62
N ASP A 40 -23.96 -33.29 -7.42
CA ASP A 40 -24.36 -34.11 -6.28
C ASP A 40 -23.95 -33.32 -5.00
N ARG A 41 -24.77 -33.11 -3.95
CA ARG A 41 -25.47 -34.05 -3.02
C ARG A 41 -24.45 -34.82 -2.14
N SER A 42 -24.68 -35.12 -0.85
CA SER A 42 -25.78 -34.83 0.12
C SER A 42 -25.29 -35.21 1.55
N GLU A 43 -25.89 -34.88 2.71
CA GLU A 43 -26.83 -33.84 3.23
C GLU A 43 -26.70 -33.84 4.79
N SER A 44 -27.61 -33.24 5.58
CA SER A 44 -27.71 -33.44 7.05
C SER A 44 -29.19 -33.37 7.51
N PRO A 45 -29.61 -34.11 8.57
CA PRO A 45 -31.03 -34.34 8.87
C PRO A 45 -31.75 -33.21 9.66
N ALA A 46 -33.08 -33.33 9.77
CA ALA A 46 -34.02 -32.23 10.05
C ALA A 46 -35.08 -32.56 11.13
N THR A 47 -35.87 -31.55 11.54
CA THR A 47 -37.27 -31.59 12.07
C THR A 47 -37.82 -30.15 12.20
N MET A 48 -39.13 -29.81 12.18
CA MET A 48 -40.30 -30.29 11.41
C MET A 48 -41.48 -29.24 11.51
N GLY A 49 -42.39 -29.17 10.51
CA GLY A 49 -43.66 -28.39 10.51
C GLY A 49 -43.58 -27.00 9.85
N GLY A 50 -44.44 -26.54 8.91
CA GLY A 50 -45.80 -26.93 8.47
C GLY A 50 -46.83 -25.89 8.95
N LEU A 51 -47.69 -25.22 8.18
CA LEU A 51 -48.22 -25.30 6.78
C LEU A 51 -48.63 -23.87 6.30
N GLY A 52 -48.89 -23.63 5.00
CA GLY A 52 -49.67 -22.42 4.59
C GLY A 52 -49.41 -21.83 3.19
N SER A 53 -50.06 -22.36 2.15
CA SER A 53 -50.00 -21.91 0.75
C SER A 53 -50.82 -20.63 0.46
N THR A 54 -50.31 -19.69 -0.35
CA THR A 54 -50.85 -19.39 -1.72
C THR A 54 -50.13 -18.23 -2.44
N SER A 55 -50.12 -18.28 -3.77
CA SER A 55 -49.51 -17.30 -4.70
C SER A 55 -50.52 -16.27 -5.22
N ARG A 56 -50.05 -15.07 -5.62
CA ARG A 56 -50.66 -14.28 -6.72
C ARG A 56 -49.74 -13.20 -7.31
N ASN A 57 -49.61 -13.25 -8.65
CA ASN A 57 -49.32 -12.12 -9.55
C ASN A 57 -50.62 -11.25 -9.66
N PRO A 58 -50.67 -10.03 -10.28
CA PRO A 58 -50.37 -9.85 -11.72
C PRO A 58 -49.91 -8.43 -12.16
N ARG A 59 -50.04 -8.14 -13.46
CA ARG A 59 -49.65 -6.93 -14.21
C ARG A 59 -50.88 -6.28 -14.89
N ASN A 60 -50.72 -5.07 -15.42
CA ASN A 60 -51.50 -4.39 -16.50
C ASN A 60 -52.76 -3.50 -16.19
N ASN A 61 -52.56 -2.19 -16.41
CA ASN A 61 -53.15 -1.37 -17.51
C ASN A 61 -54.41 -0.46 -17.31
N MET A 62 -54.30 0.76 -17.89
CA MET A 62 -55.30 1.53 -18.68
C MET A 62 -55.92 2.86 -18.18
N SER A 63 -55.75 3.90 -19.03
CA SER A 63 -56.62 5.07 -19.37
C SER A 63 -57.12 6.14 -18.36
N ASN A 64 -56.51 7.34 -18.47
CA ASN A 64 -57.07 8.60 -19.05
C ASN A 64 -58.45 9.18 -18.63
N SER A 65 -58.49 10.44 -18.18
CA SER A 65 -59.39 11.50 -18.75
C SER A 65 -59.23 12.93 -18.16
N ASN A 66 -59.25 13.93 -19.08
CA ASN A 66 -59.59 15.37 -19.01
C ASN A 66 -59.49 16.26 -17.74
N ALA A 67 -58.99 17.50 -17.99
CA ALA A 67 -59.10 18.71 -17.15
C ALA A 67 -60.46 19.45 -17.33
N PRO A 68 -60.77 20.57 -16.61
CA PRO A 68 -60.23 21.89 -17.01
C PRO A 68 -60.03 23.00 -15.93
N SER A 69 -59.06 23.88 -16.21
CA SER A 69 -59.05 25.36 -16.08
C SER A 69 -59.79 26.13 -14.97
N ARG A 70 -59.02 26.85 -14.13
CA ARG A 70 -59.11 28.31 -13.79
C ARG A 70 -58.09 28.64 -12.66
N GLY A 71 -57.52 29.84 -12.51
CA GLY A 71 -57.66 31.06 -13.31
C GLY A 71 -57.57 32.37 -12.50
N GLY A 72 -56.36 32.79 -12.10
CA GLY A 72 -55.99 34.22 -11.94
C GLY A 72 -56.32 35.01 -10.66
N ALA A 73 -55.58 36.13 -10.52
CA ALA A 73 -55.83 37.36 -9.74
C ALA A 73 -55.45 37.46 -8.24
N ALA A 74 -54.24 38.00 -8.01
CA ALA A 74 -53.90 39.22 -7.24
C ALA A 74 -54.64 39.58 -5.92
N GLY A 75 -53.88 39.89 -4.84
CA GLY A 75 -54.48 40.38 -3.59
C GLY A 75 -53.57 40.80 -2.41
N ARG A 76 -52.61 41.72 -2.63
CA ARG A 76 -52.21 42.79 -1.69
C ARG A 76 -52.15 42.52 -0.15
N GLY A 77 -50.94 42.30 0.36
CA GLY A 77 -50.38 43.00 1.55
C GLY A 77 -50.92 42.74 2.97
N GLY A 78 -50.05 42.25 3.86
CA GLY A 78 -50.25 42.26 5.32
C GLY A 78 -48.92 42.02 6.06
N LYS A 79 -48.53 42.90 6.99
CA LYS A 79 -47.25 42.87 7.72
C LYS A 79 -47.51 42.77 9.23
N GLY A 80 -46.93 41.75 9.87
CA GLY A 80 -47.03 41.49 11.31
C GLY A 80 -48.32 40.73 11.69
N GLY A 81 -48.32 39.85 12.68
CA GLY A 81 -47.21 39.35 13.51
C GLY A 81 -47.72 38.60 14.74
N GLY A 82 -46.98 37.59 15.21
CA GLY A 82 -47.28 36.88 16.46
C GLY A 82 -48.06 35.57 16.29
N GLY A 83 -47.42 34.45 16.62
CA GLY A 83 -48.05 33.13 16.64
C GLY A 83 -47.03 32.02 16.42
N SER A 84 -46.38 31.54 17.48
CA SER A 84 -45.47 30.39 17.39
C SER A 84 -46.27 29.13 17.00
N SER A 85 -46.26 28.78 15.71
CA SER A 85 -46.94 27.58 15.23
C SER A 85 -46.40 26.33 15.94
N PHE A 86 -47.23 25.29 16.05
CA PHE A 86 -46.83 24.00 16.60
C PHE A 86 -45.55 23.46 15.92
N ALA A 87 -45.46 23.64 14.59
CA ALA A 87 -44.28 23.31 13.80
C ALA A 87 -43.02 24.07 14.27
N ALA A 88 -43.09 25.37 14.56
CA ALA A 88 -41.93 26.13 15.05
C ALA A 88 -41.42 25.61 16.41
N ARG A 89 -42.33 25.27 17.34
CA ARG A 89 -41.96 24.67 18.64
C ARG A 89 -41.39 23.25 18.47
N MET A 90 -41.92 22.46 17.54
CA MET A 90 -41.41 21.12 17.23
C MET A 90 -40.02 21.18 16.59
N MET A 91 -39.78 22.08 15.63
CA MET A 91 -38.47 22.29 15.02
C MET A 91 -37.43 22.73 16.06
N ALA A 92 -37.75 23.69 16.93
CA ALA A 92 -36.86 24.11 18.02
C ALA A 92 -36.51 22.95 18.98
N LYS A 93 -37.49 22.11 19.33
CA LYS A 93 -37.28 20.92 20.17
C LYS A 93 -36.41 19.84 19.50
N MET A 94 -36.35 19.82 18.16
CA MET A 94 -35.49 18.94 17.35
C MET A 94 -34.14 19.60 16.97
N GLY A 95 -33.78 20.72 17.61
CA GLY A 95 -32.45 21.34 17.48
C GLY A 95 -32.34 22.49 16.48
N TYR A 96 -33.43 22.89 15.82
CA TYR A 96 -33.42 24.02 14.88
C TYR A 96 -33.13 25.36 15.60
N LYS A 97 -32.22 26.15 15.05
CA LYS A 97 -31.95 27.54 15.43
C LYS A 97 -32.23 28.44 14.22
N GLU A 98 -32.82 29.61 14.46
CA GLU A 98 -33.12 30.56 13.40
C GLU A 98 -31.83 31.02 12.70
N GLY A 99 -31.76 30.83 11.37
CA GLY A 99 -30.55 31.05 10.58
C GLY A 99 -29.60 29.84 10.44
N GLN A 100 -29.94 28.66 10.99
CA GLN A 100 -29.21 27.40 10.77
C GLN A 100 -30.09 26.36 10.08
N GLY A 101 -29.44 25.36 9.48
CA GLY A 101 -30.12 24.26 8.78
C GLY A 101 -30.97 23.39 9.69
N LEU A 102 -32.06 22.82 9.16
CA LEU A 102 -32.91 21.89 9.91
C LEU A 102 -32.19 20.56 10.19
N GLY A 103 -31.95 20.25 11.46
CA GLY A 103 -31.35 18.99 11.92
C GLY A 103 -30.47 19.20 13.16
N THR A 104 -30.19 18.12 13.91
CA THR A 104 -29.45 18.18 15.19
C THR A 104 -28.02 18.74 15.06
N THR A 105 -27.44 18.68 13.86
CA THR A 105 -26.11 19.18 13.50
C THR A 105 -26.14 20.34 12.49
N GLY A 106 -27.31 20.97 12.31
CA GLY A 106 -27.48 22.10 11.39
C GLY A 106 -27.40 21.75 9.91
N GLN A 107 -27.60 20.48 9.53
CA GLN A 107 -27.35 19.94 8.19
C GLN A 107 -28.42 20.26 7.12
N GLY A 108 -29.62 20.69 7.51
CA GLY A 108 -30.69 20.98 6.55
C GLY A 108 -30.42 22.23 5.71
N ILE A 109 -31.11 22.34 4.59
CA ILE A 109 -31.00 23.50 3.68
C ILE A 109 -31.59 24.75 4.37
N ILE A 110 -30.82 25.84 4.45
CA ILE A 110 -31.23 27.08 5.15
C ILE A 110 -32.27 27.87 4.33
N ASN A 111 -32.06 27.99 3.01
CA ASN A 111 -32.95 28.70 2.09
C ASN A 111 -33.48 27.72 1.03
N PRO A 112 -34.81 27.62 0.79
CA PRO A 112 -35.36 26.72 -0.23
C PRO A 112 -34.69 26.91 -1.60
N ILE A 113 -34.40 25.81 -2.29
CA ILE A 113 -33.72 25.85 -3.59
C ILE A 113 -34.66 26.47 -4.63
N GLU A 114 -34.35 27.69 -5.07
CA GLU A 114 -35.08 28.37 -6.14
C GLU A 114 -34.76 27.73 -7.50
N ALA A 115 -35.79 27.21 -8.17
CA ALA A 115 -35.65 26.65 -9.52
C ALA A 115 -35.55 27.77 -10.56
N GLN A 116 -34.37 27.92 -11.18
CA GLN A 116 -34.17 28.86 -12.27
C GLN A 116 -34.70 28.28 -13.59
N SER A 117 -35.80 28.84 -14.12
CA SER A 117 -36.31 28.47 -15.44
C SER A 117 -35.31 28.87 -16.54
N ARG A 118 -35.06 27.96 -17.49
CA ARG A 118 -34.24 28.26 -18.67
C ARG A 118 -35.06 29.12 -19.64
N PRO A 119 -34.49 30.17 -20.27
CA PRO A 119 -35.10 30.80 -21.43
C PRO A 119 -35.20 29.76 -22.56
N THR A 120 -36.36 29.68 -23.20
CA THR A 120 -36.60 28.76 -24.32
C THR A 120 -35.67 29.07 -25.50
N GLY A 121 -35.02 28.04 -26.04
CA GLY A 121 -34.09 28.15 -27.17
C GLY A 121 -32.60 28.28 -26.82
N ALA A 122 -32.21 28.28 -25.54
CA ALA A 122 -30.80 28.30 -25.13
C ALA A 122 -30.18 26.90 -25.08
N GLY A 123 -29.07 26.67 -25.81
CA GLY A 123 -28.32 25.42 -25.81
C GLY A 123 -27.60 25.12 -24.48
N LEU A 124 -27.25 23.85 -24.26
CA LEU A 124 -26.76 23.29 -22.99
C LEU A 124 -25.54 24.02 -22.39
N GLY A 125 -24.65 24.59 -23.22
CA GLY A 125 -23.48 25.35 -22.76
C GLY A 125 -23.73 26.82 -22.38
N ALA A 126 -24.90 27.38 -22.67
CA ALA A 126 -25.14 28.84 -22.58
C ALA A 126 -25.51 29.35 -21.18
N VAL A 127 -25.94 28.47 -20.26
CA VAL A 127 -26.42 28.84 -18.92
C VAL A 127 -25.69 28.00 -17.87
N ARG A 128 -25.08 28.64 -16.86
CA ARG A 128 -24.45 27.92 -15.74
C ARG A 128 -25.55 27.28 -14.88
N GLU A 129 -25.68 25.96 -14.95
CA GLU A 129 -26.79 25.20 -14.37
C GLU A 129 -26.85 25.26 -12.82
N LYS A 130 -25.70 25.37 -12.14
CA LYS A 130 -25.64 25.63 -10.69
C LYS A 130 -25.87 27.12 -10.40
N THR A 131 -26.95 27.42 -9.66
CA THR A 131 -27.24 28.76 -9.09
C THR A 131 -26.12 29.20 -8.13
N LYS A 132 -26.03 30.51 -7.82
CA LYS A 132 -25.01 31.03 -6.88
C LYS A 132 -25.18 30.42 -5.48
N GLN A 133 -26.41 30.42 -4.98
CA GLN A 133 -26.78 29.85 -3.68
C GLN A 133 -26.33 28.38 -3.54
N ALA A 134 -26.49 27.55 -4.58
CA ALA A 134 -26.05 26.16 -4.56
C ALA A 134 -24.53 26.01 -4.44
N ARG A 135 -23.75 26.89 -5.08
CA ARG A 135 -22.27 26.89 -4.94
C ARG A 135 -21.82 27.38 -3.57
N ASP A 136 -22.50 28.38 -3.01
CA ASP A 136 -22.15 28.93 -1.71
C ASP A 136 -22.44 27.93 -0.58
N GLU A 137 -23.47 27.09 -0.73
CA GLU A 137 -23.77 25.97 0.18
C GLU A 137 -22.77 24.81 0.03
N GLU A 138 -22.46 24.40 -1.20
CA GLU A 138 -21.45 23.37 -1.52
C GLU A 138 -20.06 23.76 -0.96
N ARG A 139 -19.68 25.05 -1.09
CA ARG A 139 -18.46 25.62 -0.51
C ARG A 139 -18.46 25.58 1.01
N ARG A 140 -19.59 25.88 1.66
CA ARG A 140 -19.73 25.84 3.14
C ARG A 140 -19.68 24.40 3.67
N GLU A 141 -20.26 23.44 2.94
CA GLU A 141 -20.19 22.02 3.32
C GLU A 141 -18.76 21.49 3.23
N ALA A 142 -18.02 21.85 2.18
CA ALA A 142 -16.60 21.49 2.01
C ALA A 142 -15.70 22.11 3.09
N GLU A 143 -15.86 23.41 3.38
CA GLU A 143 -15.16 24.08 4.49
C GLU A 143 -15.43 23.38 5.84
N ARG A 144 -16.64 22.84 6.07
CA ARG A 144 -16.97 22.06 7.26
C ARG A 144 -16.39 20.64 7.25
N LYS A 145 -16.16 20.04 6.07
CA LYS A 145 -15.46 18.74 5.92
C LYS A 145 -13.93 18.87 6.02
N GLY A 146 -13.39 20.08 6.07
CA GLY A 146 -11.94 20.33 6.09
C GLY A 146 -11.28 20.16 4.72
N GLU A 147 -12.06 20.19 3.64
CA GLU A 147 -11.60 19.89 2.29
C GLU A 147 -11.45 21.18 1.47
N THR A 148 -10.26 21.43 0.92
CA THR A 148 -10.00 22.59 0.07
C THR A 148 -10.51 22.33 -1.35
N VAL A 149 -11.73 22.77 -1.66
CA VAL A 149 -12.26 22.76 -3.03
C VAL A 149 -11.54 23.83 -3.86
N GLU A 150 -10.53 23.42 -4.62
CA GLU A 150 -9.96 24.22 -5.70
C GLU A 150 -10.94 24.26 -6.88
N ASP A 151 -11.76 25.32 -6.99
CA ASP A 151 -12.58 25.57 -8.17
C ASP A 151 -11.67 25.78 -9.40
N SER A 152 -12.09 25.26 -10.56
CA SER A 152 -11.39 25.40 -11.86
C SER A 152 -10.98 26.85 -12.17
N SER A 153 -11.78 27.80 -11.69
CA SER A 153 -11.55 29.25 -11.69
C SER A 153 -10.22 29.70 -11.05
N ASP A 154 -9.78 29.08 -9.96
CA ASP A 154 -8.58 29.49 -9.23
C ASP A 154 -7.30 28.82 -9.75
N GLU A 155 -7.39 27.58 -10.24
CA GLU A 155 -6.31 26.95 -11.00
C GLU A 155 -6.01 27.73 -12.30
N GLU A 156 -7.06 28.20 -13.00
CA GLU A 156 -6.86 29.05 -14.18
C GLU A 156 -6.23 30.42 -13.81
N LYS A 157 -6.56 30.99 -12.65
CA LYS A 157 -5.89 32.22 -12.14
C LYS A 157 -4.43 31.96 -11.77
N ARG A 158 -4.08 30.83 -11.17
CA ARG A 158 -2.68 30.44 -10.88
C ARG A 158 -1.88 30.30 -12.18
N ARG A 159 -2.40 29.56 -13.16
CA ARG A 159 -1.80 29.44 -14.51
C ARG A 159 -1.61 30.79 -15.20
N ARG A 160 -2.62 31.68 -15.17
CA ARG A 160 -2.52 33.04 -15.72
C ARG A 160 -1.50 33.93 -14.99
N ARG A 161 -1.31 33.75 -13.68
CA ARG A 161 -0.26 34.45 -12.90
C ARG A 161 1.13 33.95 -13.27
N LYS A 162 1.33 32.63 -13.34
CA LYS A 162 2.60 32.00 -13.74
C LYS A 162 3.05 32.43 -15.14
N LYS A 163 2.17 32.32 -16.14
CA LYS A 163 2.44 32.76 -17.53
C LYS A 163 2.71 34.27 -17.65
N LYS A 164 2.25 35.09 -16.69
CA LYS A 164 2.55 36.54 -16.62
C LYS A 164 3.91 36.84 -15.93
N GLN A 165 4.39 35.97 -15.04
CA GLN A 165 5.75 36.06 -14.48
C GLN A 165 6.78 35.59 -15.52
N GLU A 166 6.55 34.44 -16.16
CA GLU A 166 7.42 33.90 -17.23
C GLU A 166 7.60 34.94 -18.36
N ARG A 167 6.51 35.59 -18.81
CA ARG A 167 6.56 36.68 -19.80
C ARG A 167 7.41 37.88 -19.35
N ARG A 168 7.40 38.22 -18.05
CA ARG A 168 8.20 39.33 -17.49
C ARG A 168 9.67 38.97 -17.34
N GLU A 169 10.01 37.70 -17.13
CA GLU A 169 11.39 37.23 -17.10
C GLU A 169 11.99 37.11 -18.51
N ALA A 170 11.18 36.70 -19.51
CA ALA A 170 11.58 36.73 -20.92
C ALA A 170 11.82 38.17 -21.42
N GLU A 171 10.90 39.11 -21.14
CA GLU A 171 11.10 40.55 -21.43
C GLU A 171 12.36 41.13 -20.76
N ARG A 172 12.81 40.57 -19.62
CA ARG A 172 14.06 40.96 -18.93
C ARG A 172 15.33 40.34 -19.51
N LYS A 173 15.21 39.28 -20.32
CA LYS A 173 16.33 38.60 -20.99
C LYS A 173 16.54 39.05 -22.45
N GLY A 174 15.63 39.87 -23.00
CA GLY A 174 15.75 40.43 -24.35
C GLY A 174 15.41 39.44 -25.48
N GLU A 175 14.78 38.33 -25.16
CA GLU A 175 14.45 37.25 -26.11
C GLU A 175 13.04 37.45 -26.69
N THR A 176 12.95 37.72 -28.00
CA THR A 176 11.67 37.93 -28.70
C THR A 176 11.03 36.60 -29.08
N VAL A 177 10.18 36.07 -28.19
CA VAL A 177 9.34 34.91 -28.49
C VAL A 177 8.09 35.34 -29.25
N GLU A 178 8.08 35.18 -30.57
CA GLU A 178 6.86 35.26 -31.38
C GLU A 178 6.07 33.94 -31.28
N ASP A 179 4.97 33.97 -30.53
CA ASP A 179 4.00 32.87 -30.40
C ASP A 179 2.73 33.19 -31.22
N SER A 180 2.23 32.17 -31.94
CA SER A 180 1.04 32.19 -32.81
C SER A 180 -0.20 32.84 -32.15
N SER A 181 -0.27 32.81 -30.81
CA SER A 181 -1.30 33.46 -30.01
C SER A 181 -1.43 34.98 -30.19
N ASP A 182 -0.40 35.72 -30.63
CA ASP A 182 -0.49 37.18 -30.79
C ASP A 182 -1.05 37.63 -32.14
N GLU A 183 -0.93 36.80 -33.18
CA GLU A 183 -1.64 37.01 -34.45
C GLU A 183 -3.16 36.80 -34.25
N GLU A 184 -3.55 35.79 -33.45
CA GLU A 184 -4.96 35.60 -33.11
C GLU A 184 -5.51 36.72 -32.20
N LYS A 185 -4.70 37.25 -31.27
CA LYS A 185 -5.09 38.45 -30.49
C LYS A 185 -5.17 39.71 -31.35
N ARG A 186 -4.32 39.87 -32.37
CA ARG A 186 -4.44 40.93 -33.38
C ARG A 186 -5.75 40.80 -34.15
N ARG A 187 -6.08 39.61 -34.66
CA ARG A 187 -7.36 39.32 -35.34
C ARG A 187 -8.57 39.60 -34.43
N ARG A 188 -8.54 39.15 -33.16
CA ARG A 188 -9.60 39.43 -32.17
C ARG A 188 -9.68 40.92 -31.79
N ARG A 189 -8.58 41.67 -31.78
CA ARG A 189 -8.57 43.13 -31.57
C ARG A 189 -9.15 43.88 -32.77
N LYS A 190 -8.76 43.49 -34.00
CA LYS A 190 -9.31 44.04 -35.25
C LYS A 190 -10.83 43.83 -35.33
N LYS A 191 -11.30 42.60 -35.11
CA LYS A 191 -12.73 42.22 -35.04
C LYS A 191 -13.50 42.88 -33.89
N LYS A 192 -12.80 43.38 -32.85
CA LYS A 192 -13.37 44.17 -31.74
C LYS A 192 -13.32 45.68 -31.97
N GLN A 193 -12.44 46.18 -32.85
CA GLN A 193 -12.45 47.56 -33.33
C GLN A 193 -13.53 47.76 -34.40
N GLU A 194 -13.66 46.84 -35.35
CA GLU A 194 -14.72 46.81 -36.37
C GLU A 194 -16.12 46.88 -35.70
N ARG A 195 -16.36 45.99 -34.72
CA ARG A 195 -17.57 46.03 -33.87
C ARG A 195 -17.74 47.27 -32.99
N LYS A 196 -16.70 48.12 -32.84
CA LYS A 196 -16.79 49.38 -32.07
C LYS A 196 -17.12 50.58 -32.94
N THR A 197 -16.77 50.54 -34.23
CA THR A 197 -17.19 51.52 -35.24
C THR A 197 -18.69 51.40 -35.57
N GLU A 198 -19.25 50.18 -35.58
CA GLU A 198 -20.67 49.94 -35.85
C GLU A 198 -21.61 50.27 -34.67
N SER A 199 -21.08 50.41 -33.45
CA SER A 199 -21.88 50.57 -32.22
C SER A 199 -21.93 51.99 -31.65
N ARG A 200 -21.62 53.03 -32.44
CA ARG A 200 -21.71 54.45 -32.02
C ARG A 200 -22.94 55.17 -32.59
N SER A 201 -24.11 54.55 -32.44
CA SER A 201 -25.43 55.17 -32.58
C SER A 201 -26.46 54.27 -31.89
N GLY A 202 -27.19 54.78 -30.88
CA GLY A 202 -28.25 53.98 -30.23
C GLY A 202 -28.40 54.13 -28.72
N THR A 203 -28.52 55.36 -28.20
CA THR A 203 -29.12 55.58 -26.88
C THR A 203 -30.23 56.60 -27.02
N GLY A 204 -31.48 56.18 -26.75
CA GLY A 204 -32.56 57.10 -26.36
C GLY A 204 -33.14 58.05 -27.42
N THR A 205 -33.58 57.57 -28.58
CA THR A 205 -34.64 58.26 -29.36
C THR A 205 -35.48 57.22 -30.10
N PRO A 206 -36.82 57.32 -30.17
CA PRO A 206 -37.61 56.43 -31.01
C PRO A 206 -37.24 56.67 -32.47
N VAL A 207 -36.55 55.70 -33.08
CA VAL A 207 -36.18 55.76 -34.49
C VAL A 207 -37.48 55.82 -35.30
N ALA A 208 -37.72 56.96 -35.94
CA ALA A 208 -38.79 57.09 -36.92
C ALA A 208 -38.61 55.96 -37.94
N ARG A 209 -39.68 55.19 -38.21
CA ARG A 209 -39.64 54.09 -39.17
C ARG A 209 -39.00 54.61 -40.46
N VAL A 210 -37.80 54.13 -40.77
CA VAL A 210 -37.20 54.36 -42.08
C VAL A 210 -38.21 53.82 -43.07
N LYS A 211 -38.79 54.72 -43.88
CA LYS A 211 -39.73 54.31 -44.94
C LYS A 211 -39.02 53.21 -45.72
N PRO A 212 -39.65 52.03 -45.96
CA PRO A 212 -38.98 50.93 -46.62
C PRO A 212 -38.37 51.45 -47.91
N GLN A 213 -37.04 51.47 -47.96
CA GLN A 213 -36.31 52.04 -49.08
C GLN A 213 -36.50 51.04 -50.21
N PHE A 214 -37.39 51.39 -51.14
CA PHE A 214 -37.85 50.51 -52.21
C PHE A 214 -36.64 50.07 -53.04
N ARG A 215 -36.14 48.87 -52.77
CA ARG A 215 -35.12 48.24 -53.60
C ARG A 215 -35.78 47.88 -54.92
N THR A 216 -35.10 48.22 -56.01
CA THR A 216 -35.50 47.78 -57.34
C THR A 216 -35.29 46.27 -57.46
N ALA A 217 -36.08 45.61 -58.31
CA ALA A 217 -35.92 44.17 -58.56
C ALA A 217 -34.48 43.81 -58.95
N ARG A 218 -33.80 44.70 -59.69
CA ARG A 218 -32.41 44.54 -60.12
C ARG A 218 -31.40 44.69 -58.97
N GLU A 219 -31.65 45.56 -58.00
CA GLU A 219 -30.84 45.64 -56.78
C GLU A 219 -31.02 44.38 -55.91
N MET A 220 -32.21 43.79 -55.90
CA MET A 220 -32.45 42.51 -55.22
C MET A 220 -31.76 41.34 -55.93
N GLU A 221 -31.73 41.31 -57.26
CA GLU A 221 -30.93 40.34 -58.04
C GLU A 221 -29.42 40.49 -57.81
N THR A 222 -28.90 41.71 -57.59
CA THR A 222 -27.48 41.93 -57.28
C THR A 222 -27.13 41.68 -55.82
N ASP A 223 -28.04 41.96 -54.88
CA ASP A 223 -27.84 41.71 -53.45
C ASP A 223 -27.98 40.22 -53.09
N MET A 224 -28.74 39.46 -53.89
CA MET A 224 -29.05 38.05 -53.67
C MET A 224 -28.50 37.20 -54.82
N GLU A 225 -27.19 36.99 -54.80
CA GLU A 225 -26.43 36.21 -55.76
C GLU A 225 -27.12 34.85 -56.07
N GLY A 226 -27.52 34.68 -57.33
CA GLY A 226 -28.23 33.48 -57.84
C GLY A 226 -29.76 33.56 -57.90
N LEU A 227 -30.40 34.64 -57.44
CA LEU A 227 -31.86 34.81 -57.53
C LEU A 227 -32.31 35.13 -58.96
N GLU A 228 -32.68 34.12 -59.75
CA GLU A 228 -33.31 34.31 -61.06
C GLU A 228 -34.79 34.72 -60.90
N VAL A 229 -35.09 36.02 -60.87
CA VAL A 229 -36.48 36.49 -60.86
C VAL A 229 -37.16 36.14 -62.19
N PRO A 230 -38.31 35.41 -62.19
CA PRO A 230 -38.98 35.00 -63.42
C PRO A 230 -39.33 36.17 -64.34
N ASN A 231 -39.12 35.99 -65.66
CA ASN A 231 -39.31 37.05 -66.66
C ASN A 231 -40.72 37.67 -66.67
N VAL A 232 -41.74 36.94 -66.19
CA VAL A 232 -43.12 37.43 -66.01
C VAL A 232 -43.18 38.65 -65.08
N LEU A 233 -42.34 38.70 -64.03
CA LEU A 233 -42.25 39.83 -63.10
C LEU A 233 -41.36 40.97 -63.63
N LYS A 234 -40.56 40.72 -64.68
CA LYS A 234 -39.70 41.71 -65.34
C LYS A 234 -40.43 42.51 -66.41
N SER A 235 -41.53 41.99 -66.95
CA SER A 235 -42.34 42.64 -67.99
C SER A 235 -43.82 42.74 -67.61
N LEU A 236 -44.17 43.72 -66.78
CA LEU A 236 -45.56 44.12 -66.60
C LEU A 236 -46.02 44.90 -67.85
N VAL A 237 -46.97 44.33 -68.60
CA VAL A 237 -47.63 44.97 -69.74
C VAL A 237 -48.94 45.57 -69.27
N ASP A 238 -49.11 46.89 -69.44
CA ASP A 238 -50.39 47.54 -69.19
C ASP A 238 -51.28 47.41 -70.43
N ALA A 239 -52.48 46.87 -70.22
CA ALA A 239 -53.49 46.62 -71.23
C ALA A 239 -54.82 47.35 -70.92
N THR A 240 -54.82 48.34 -70.02
CA THR A 240 -56.03 49.10 -69.63
C THR A 240 -56.31 50.33 -70.50
N GLY A 241 -55.48 50.60 -71.51
CA GLY A 241 -55.70 51.62 -72.54
C GLY A 241 -55.89 51.05 -73.95
N LYS A 242 -56.27 51.90 -74.92
CA LYS A 242 -56.40 51.52 -76.35
C LYS A 242 -55.06 51.14 -77.03
N GLU A 243 -53.93 51.35 -76.37
CA GLU A 243 -52.60 50.94 -76.80
C GLU A 243 -51.94 50.14 -75.69
N GLN A 244 -51.46 48.93 -76.00
CA GLN A 244 -50.65 48.14 -75.06
C GLN A 244 -49.28 48.79 -74.91
N ARG A 245 -48.86 49.11 -73.68
CA ARG A 245 -47.52 49.66 -73.40
C ARG A 245 -46.76 48.73 -72.46
N VAL A 246 -45.60 48.29 -72.93
CA VAL A 246 -44.66 47.50 -72.11
C VAL A 246 -43.93 48.49 -71.19
N LEU A 247 -44.09 48.33 -69.87
CA LEU A 247 -43.42 49.19 -68.89
C LEU A 247 -41.97 48.72 -68.66
N THR A 248 -41.12 48.80 -69.68
CA THR A 248 -39.72 48.30 -69.65
C THR A 248 -38.75 49.20 -68.87
N SER A 249 -39.24 50.11 -68.03
CA SER A 249 -38.42 50.97 -67.16
C SER A 249 -39.20 51.46 -65.95
N THR A 250 -38.92 50.86 -64.80
CA THR A 250 -39.60 51.10 -63.51
C THR A 250 -39.17 52.38 -62.77
N ALA A 251 -38.47 53.29 -63.45
CA ALA A 251 -38.01 54.56 -62.88
C ALA A 251 -39.10 55.64 -62.74
N GLY A 252 -40.22 55.51 -63.45
CA GLY A 252 -41.31 56.50 -63.46
C GLY A 252 -42.35 56.36 -62.34
N LEU A 253 -42.30 55.32 -61.51
CA LEU A 253 -43.41 54.93 -60.62
C LEU A 253 -43.44 55.69 -59.26
N MET A 254 -42.62 56.72 -59.08
CA MET A 254 -42.24 57.26 -57.74
C MET A 254 -42.48 58.76 -57.54
N THR A 255 -43.07 59.47 -58.51
CA THR A 255 -43.59 60.83 -58.29
C THR A 255 -45.01 60.76 -57.74
N SER A 256 -45.20 61.14 -56.47
CA SER A 256 -46.52 61.25 -55.84
C SER A 256 -47.29 62.44 -56.42
N GLN A 257 -48.12 62.20 -57.42
CA GLN A 257 -49.05 63.19 -57.96
C GLN A 257 -50.43 62.97 -57.32
N ASP A 258 -50.88 63.91 -56.48
CA ASP A 258 -52.22 63.87 -55.88
C ASP A 258 -53.29 64.25 -56.92
N PHE A 259 -53.80 63.28 -57.68
CA PHE A 259 -55.11 63.36 -58.33
C PHE A 259 -55.69 61.97 -58.59
N VAL A 260 -56.94 61.71 -58.17
CA VAL A 260 -57.53 60.37 -58.24
C VAL A 260 -58.22 60.15 -59.59
N SER A 261 -57.63 59.29 -60.43
CA SER A 261 -58.30 58.68 -61.59
C SER A 261 -58.61 57.20 -61.31
N GLN A 262 -59.81 56.74 -61.65
CA GLN A 262 -60.28 55.40 -61.25
C GLN A 262 -59.49 54.23 -61.87
N GLY A 263 -58.84 54.43 -63.03
CA GLY A 263 -58.04 53.38 -63.69
C GLY A 263 -56.68 53.12 -63.04
N GLU A 264 -56.00 54.16 -62.55
CA GLU A 264 -54.65 54.04 -61.98
C GLU A 264 -54.62 53.25 -60.66
N GLY A 265 -55.77 53.20 -59.97
CA GLY A 265 -55.98 52.36 -58.79
C GLY A 265 -55.87 50.86 -59.08
N GLU A 266 -56.06 50.40 -60.32
CA GLU A 266 -55.86 49.00 -60.70
C GLU A 266 -54.41 48.69 -61.00
N ALA A 267 -53.72 49.57 -61.76
CA ALA A 267 -52.28 49.48 -61.99
C ALA A 267 -51.48 49.48 -60.67
N LEU A 268 -51.84 50.36 -59.71
CA LEU A 268 -51.25 50.38 -58.37
C LEU A 268 -51.55 49.11 -57.54
N LYS A 269 -52.72 48.49 -57.71
CA LYS A 269 -53.03 47.18 -57.08
C LYS A 269 -52.22 46.05 -57.72
N ILE A 270 -52.03 46.05 -59.04
CA ILE A 270 -51.22 45.07 -59.76
C ILE A 270 -49.75 45.21 -59.36
N ALA A 271 -49.19 46.43 -59.37
CA ALA A 271 -47.84 46.69 -58.92
C ALA A 271 -47.63 46.29 -57.44
N ARG A 272 -48.63 46.51 -56.57
CA ARG A 272 -48.56 46.06 -55.17
C ARG A 272 -48.62 44.54 -55.01
N ARG A 273 -49.41 43.83 -55.83
CA ARG A 273 -49.39 42.35 -55.86
C ARG A 273 -48.02 41.86 -56.32
N ALA A 274 -47.54 42.30 -57.49
CA ALA A 274 -46.23 41.93 -58.01
C ALA A 274 -45.07 42.24 -57.04
N ARG A 275 -45.16 43.33 -56.26
CA ARG A 275 -44.18 43.65 -55.20
C ARG A 275 -44.26 42.66 -54.04
N ASN A 276 -45.46 42.32 -53.57
CA ASN A 276 -45.65 41.31 -52.53
C ASN A 276 -45.21 39.92 -52.99
N ASP A 277 -45.45 39.58 -54.26
CA ASP A 277 -45.05 38.30 -54.86
C ASP A 277 -43.51 38.22 -54.98
N LEU A 278 -42.84 39.32 -55.36
CA LEU A 278 -41.38 39.42 -55.39
C LEU A 278 -40.78 39.39 -53.97
N GLU A 279 -41.38 40.09 -53.00
CA GLU A 279 -41.02 40.00 -51.58
C GLU A 279 -41.13 38.55 -51.07
N ALA A 280 -42.19 37.84 -51.44
CA ALA A 280 -42.37 36.42 -51.10
C ALA A 280 -41.29 35.52 -51.74
N PHE A 281 -41.01 35.66 -53.04
CA PHE A 281 -39.93 34.91 -53.69
C PHE A 281 -38.55 35.18 -53.07
N ALA A 282 -38.27 36.43 -52.68
CA ALA A 282 -37.02 36.78 -52.01
C ALA A 282 -36.93 36.16 -50.61
N ASP A 283 -38.02 36.10 -49.85
CA ASP A 283 -38.04 35.46 -48.53
C ASP A 283 -38.01 33.93 -48.63
N GLU A 284 -38.64 33.33 -49.64
CA GLU A 284 -38.47 31.90 -49.97
C GLU A 284 -37.03 31.56 -50.36
N TRP A 285 -36.39 32.38 -51.21
CA TRP A 285 -34.99 32.19 -51.60
C TRP A 285 -34.02 32.36 -50.41
N LYS A 286 -34.26 33.33 -49.53
CA LYS A 286 -33.50 33.44 -48.26
C LYS A 286 -33.70 32.19 -47.42
N GLY A 287 -34.94 31.74 -47.22
CA GLY A 287 -35.24 30.53 -46.46
C GLY A 287 -34.62 29.26 -47.08
N LEU A 288 -34.53 29.17 -48.41
CA LEU A 288 -33.85 28.09 -49.12
C LEU A 288 -32.32 28.19 -48.95
N THR A 289 -31.75 29.40 -49.07
CA THR A 289 -30.32 29.66 -48.85
C THR A 289 -29.89 29.40 -47.40
N GLU A 290 -30.73 29.76 -46.42
CA GLU A 290 -30.51 29.50 -45.00
C GLU A 290 -30.63 28.00 -44.68
N ARG A 291 -31.62 27.29 -45.25
CA ARG A 291 -31.68 25.83 -45.18
C ARG A 291 -30.47 25.16 -45.82
N LYS A 292 -30.02 25.65 -46.99
CA LYS A 292 -28.80 25.13 -47.65
C LYS A 292 -27.59 25.27 -46.75
N LYS A 293 -27.36 26.46 -46.18
CA LYS A 293 -26.27 26.72 -45.22
C LYS A 293 -26.38 25.88 -43.94
N PHE A 294 -27.61 25.64 -43.46
CA PHE A 294 -27.85 24.76 -42.32
C PHE A 294 -27.46 23.31 -42.65
N VAL A 295 -27.90 22.80 -43.81
CA VAL A 295 -27.53 21.45 -44.30
C VAL A 295 -26.03 21.36 -44.56
N GLU A 296 -25.37 22.36 -45.15
CA GLU A 296 -23.92 22.40 -45.34
C GLU A 296 -23.15 22.33 -44.01
N ILE A 297 -23.68 22.91 -42.93
CA ILE A 297 -23.09 22.84 -41.57
C ILE A 297 -23.37 21.48 -40.91
N GLU A 298 -24.56 20.91 -41.12
CA GLU A 298 -24.93 19.59 -40.60
C GLU A 298 -24.15 18.47 -41.31
N GLU A 299 -23.98 18.56 -42.63
CA GLU A 299 -23.12 17.70 -43.44
C GLU A 299 -21.66 17.75 -42.96
N ALA A 300 -21.12 18.96 -42.72
CA ALA A 300 -19.77 19.10 -42.19
C ALA A 300 -19.57 18.46 -40.80
N GLN A 301 -20.58 18.54 -39.92
CA GLN A 301 -20.55 17.89 -38.61
C GLN A 301 -20.59 16.36 -38.74
N VAL A 302 -21.46 15.82 -39.60
CA VAL A 302 -21.55 14.38 -39.85
C VAL A 302 -20.27 13.82 -40.47
N VAL A 303 -19.59 14.59 -41.33
CA VAL A 303 -18.28 14.21 -41.88
C VAL A 303 -17.20 14.21 -40.80
N GLU A 304 -17.15 15.21 -39.91
CA GLU A 304 -16.21 15.23 -38.77
C GLU A 304 -16.43 14.04 -37.81
N GLU A 305 -17.69 13.71 -37.49
CA GLU A 305 -18.02 12.51 -36.71
C GLU A 305 -17.61 11.21 -37.44
N LEU A 306 -17.82 11.13 -38.76
CA LEU A 306 -17.46 9.95 -39.55
C LEU A 306 -15.93 9.74 -39.55
N ASP A 307 -15.14 10.81 -39.70
CA ASP A 307 -13.67 10.76 -39.65
C ASP A 307 -13.17 10.32 -38.25
N GLU A 308 -13.79 10.79 -37.16
CA GLU A 308 -13.50 10.32 -35.80
C GLU A 308 -13.81 8.81 -35.64
N TYR A 309 -14.97 8.34 -36.10
CA TYR A 309 -15.32 6.92 -36.07
C TYR A 309 -14.38 6.07 -36.93
N GLN A 310 -14.02 6.54 -38.12
CA GLN A 310 -13.10 5.84 -39.02
C GLN A 310 -11.71 5.69 -38.38
N SER A 311 -11.16 6.78 -37.80
CA SER A 311 -9.90 6.71 -37.06
C SER A 311 -9.95 5.73 -35.89
N ARG A 312 -11.09 5.61 -35.20
CA ARG A 312 -11.28 4.62 -34.13
C ARG A 312 -11.33 3.19 -34.67
N VAL A 313 -12.00 2.95 -35.80
CA VAL A 313 -12.04 1.64 -36.48
C VAL A 313 -10.65 1.22 -36.96
N ASP A 314 -9.90 2.12 -37.57
CA ASP A 314 -8.53 1.85 -38.05
C ASP A 314 -7.59 1.52 -36.88
N HIS A 315 -7.73 2.23 -35.75
CA HIS A 315 -6.95 1.94 -34.55
C HIS A 315 -7.29 0.57 -33.92
N LEU A 316 -8.58 0.21 -33.86
CA LEU A 316 -9.03 -1.09 -33.33
C LEU A 316 -8.70 -2.26 -34.24
N THR A 317 -8.80 -2.09 -35.56
CA THR A 317 -8.38 -3.13 -36.53
C THR A 317 -6.87 -3.36 -36.49
N GLY A 318 -6.07 -2.29 -36.36
CA GLY A 318 -4.63 -2.40 -36.09
C GLY A 318 -4.31 -3.13 -34.79
N LEU A 319 -5.08 -2.90 -33.72
CA LEU A 319 -4.93 -3.61 -32.45
C LEU A 319 -5.27 -5.11 -32.58
N ILE A 320 -6.35 -5.45 -33.30
CA ILE A 320 -6.73 -6.84 -33.56
C ILE A 320 -5.64 -7.56 -34.37
N ALA A 321 -5.09 -6.92 -35.40
CA ALA A 321 -3.98 -7.48 -36.18
C ALA A 321 -2.73 -7.71 -35.30
N ALA A 322 -2.34 -6.74 -34.47
CA ALA A 322 -1.21 -6.87 -33.56
C ALA A 322 -1.39 -7.98 -32.50
N VAL A 323 -2.63 -8.25 -32.07
CA VAL A 323 -2.94 -9.39 -31.18
C VAL A 323 -2.92 -10.73 -31.94
N GLN A 324 -3.39 -10.77 -33.19
CA GLN A 324 -3.31 -11.97 -34.02
C GLN A 324 -1.86 -12.35 -34.35
N GLU A 325 -0.96 -11.38 -34.56
CA GLU A 325 0.48 -11.59 -34.74
C GLU A 325 1.18 -12.28 -33.56
N LEU A 326 0.55 -12.33 -32.37
CA LEU A 326 1.08 -13.04 -31.18
C LEU A 326 0.89 -14.56 -31.23
N ASP A 327 -0.08 -15.07 -32.00
CA ASP A 327 -0.32 -16.52 -32.15
C ASP A 327 0.61 -17.16 -33.21
N PHE A 328 1.28 -16.36 -34.04
CA PHE A 328 2.18 -16.84 -35.08
C PHE A 328 3.64 -16.81 -34.61
N PHE A 329 4.32 -17.94 -34.72
CA PHE A 329 5.77 -18.07 -34.60
C PHE A 329 6.33 -18.60 -35.92
N GLU A 330 7.53 -18.17 -36.30
CA GLU A 330 8.26 -18.81 -37.40
C GLU A 330 8.84 -20.18 -36.94
N HIS A 331 9.18 -21.03 -37.92
CA HIS A 331 9.37 -22.48 -37.69
C HIS A 331 10.63 -22.83 -36.87
N ASP A 332 10.56 -23.93 -36.12
CA ASP A 332 11.70 -24.66 -35.50
C ASP A 332 12.72 -23.87 -34.66
N GLU A 333 12.36 -22.70 -34.15
CA GLU A 333 13.23 -21.97 -33.21
C GLU A 333 13.18 -22.51 -31.76
N SER A 334 14.22 -22.19 -30.99
CA SER A 334 14.32 -22.52 -29.56
C SER A 334 13.23 -21.80 -28.73
N ILE A 335 12.90 -22.34 -27.54
CA ILE A 335 11.94 -21.68 -26.63
C ILE A 335 12.39 -20.25 -26.28
N ILE A 336 13.69 -20.04 -26.08
CA ILE A 336 14.25 -18.73 -25.74
C ILE A 336 13.99 -17.75 -26.90
N SER A 337 14.30 -18.16 -28.13
CA SER A 337 14.07 -17.35 -29.35
C SER A 337 12.59 -16.98 -29.51
N LYS A 338 11.67 -17.95 -29.37
CA LYS A 338 10.22 -17.72 -29.42
C LYS A 338 9.73 -16.78 -28.33
N PHE A 339 10.33 -16.86 -27.13
CA PHE A 339 10.02 -15.95 -26.03
C PHE A 339 10.59 -14.54 -26.27
N ASP A 340 11.77 -14.41 -26.88
CA ASP A 340 12.36 -13.14 -27.31
C ASP A 340 11.54 -12.47 -28.41
N GLU A 341 11.09 -13.21 -29.43
CA GLU A 341 10.21 -12.74 -30.50
C GLU A 341 8.89 -12.21 -29.92
N MET A 342 8.23 -13.01 -29.06
CA MET A 342 7.02 -12.60 -28.35
C MET A 342 7.26 -11.39 -27.46
N THR A 343 8.42 -11.30 -26.78
CA THR A 343 8.80 -10.13 -25.97
C THR A 343 8.84 -8.87 -26.84
N GLY A 344 9.47 -8.94 -28.02
CA GLY A 344 9.54 -7.82 -28.96
C GLY A 344 8.16 -7.40 -29.50
N LYS A 345 7.31 -8.36 -29.87
CA LYS A 345 5.92 -8.09 -30.32
C LYS A 345 5.10 -7.40 -29.23
N LEU A 346 5.21 -7.85 -27.98
CA LEU A 346 4.50 -7.29 -26.83
C LEU A 346 5.02 -5.91 -26.42
N GLU A 347 6.32 -5.63 -26.49
CA GLU A 347 6.89 -4.28 -26.31
C GLU A 347 6.40 -3.32 -27.39
N ALA A 348 6.39 -3.75 -28.66
CA ALA A 348 5.87 -2.97 -29.76
C ALA A 348 4.37 -2.64 -29.55
N MET A 349 3.58 -3.61 -29.08
CA MET A 349 2.17 -3.39 -28.70
C MET A 349 2.03 -2.42 -27.53
N GLU A 350 2.85 -2.55 -26.46
CA GLU A 350 2.82 -1.62 -25.32
C GLU A 350 3.11 -0.18 -25.75
N SER A 351 4.10 0.01 -26.64
CA SER A 351 4.49 1.33 -27.12
C SER A 351 3.43 2.01 -28.00
N LYS A 352 2.74 1.24 -28.86
CA LYS A 352 1.71 1.73 -29.78
C LYS A 352 0.36 1.99 -29.12
N TYR A 353 -0.04 1.17 -28.14
CA TYR A 353 -1.39 1.14 -27.58
C TYR A 353 -1.47 1.56 -26.09
N ARG A 354 -0.41 2.16 -25.54
CA ARG A 354 -0.21 2.49 -24.12
C ARG A 354 -1.42 3.11 -23.40
N ASP A 355 -2.17 3.96 -24.10
CA ASP A 355 -3.29 4.74 -23.55
C ASP A 355 -4.58 3.92 -23.42
N ILE A 356 -4.76 2.89 -24.25
CA ILE A 356 -5.98 2.06 -24.30
C ILE A 356 -5.77 0.65 -23.69
N MET A 357 -4.52 0.34 -23.31
CA MET A 357 -4.10 -0.82 -22.51
C MET A 357 -5.07 -1.21 -21.38
N ASP A 358 -5.53 -0.23 -20.59
CA ASP A 358 -6.38 -0.46 -19.41
C ASP A 358 -7.87 -0.66 -19.78
N GLU A 359 -8.33 -0.12 -20.91
CA GLU A 359 -9.71 -0.26 -21.40
C GLU A 359 -9.92 -1.65 -22.04
N TYR A 360 -8.98 -2.09 -22.88
CA TYR A 360 -9.05 -3.40 -23.54
C TYR A 360 -8.33 -4.54 -22.80
N LYS A 361 -7.91 -4.29 -21.54
CA LYS A 361 -7.29 -5.32 -20.66
C LYS A 361 -6.09 -6.02 -21.32
N LEU A 362 -5.29 -5.31 -22.12
CA LEU A 362 -4.24 -5.91 -22.94
C LEU A 362 -3.15 -6.62 -22.11
N ALA A 363 -3.01 -6.30 -20.82
CA ALA A 363 -2.18 -7.07 -19.89
C ALA A 363 -2.68 -8.51 -19.67
N GLU A 364 -4.00 -8.75 -19.68
CA GLU A 364 -4.59 -10.09 -19.58
C GLU A 364 -4.31 -10.89 -20.87
N ALA A 365 -4.39 -10.25 -22.04
CA ALA A 365 -4.04 -10.83 -23.34
C ALA A 365 -2.54 -11.15 -23.46
N ALA A 366 -1.66 -10.26 -22.99
CA ALA A 366 -0.22 -10.49 -22.96
C ALA A 366 0.16 -11.72 -22.10
N VAL A 367 -0.46 -11.87 -20.92
CA VAL A 367 -0.28 -13.08 -20.09
C VAL A 367 -0.81 -14.33 -20.82
N ALA A 368 -1.95 -14.24 -21.51
CA ALA A 368 -2.51 -15.37 -22.25
C ALA A 368 -1.58 -15.84 -23.39
N ALA A 369 -0.95 -14.91 -24.13
CA ALA A 369 0.01 -15.21 -25.18
C ALA A 369 1.31 -15.85 -24.62
N ILE A 370 1.83 -15.33 -23.51
CA ILE A 370 3.05 -15.84 -22.87
C ILE A 370 2.84 -17.21 -22.21
N HIS A 371 1.66 -17.45 -21.62
CA HIS A 371 1.38 -18.65 -20.82
C HIS A 371 1.73 -20.01 -21.48
N PRO A 372 1.39 -20.31 -22.75
CA PRO A 372 1.79 -21.58 -23.39
C PRO A 372 3.32 -21.73 -23.51
N LEU A 373 4.04 -20.70 -23.97
CA LEU A 373 5.50 -20.72 -24.02
C LEU A 373 6.11 -20.87 -22.62
N PHE A 374 5.61 -20.10 -21.66
CA PHE A 374 6.11 -20.14 -20.29
C PHE A 374 5.87 -21.50 -19.64
N ARG A 375 4.75 -22.17 -19.91
CA ARG A 375 4.50 -23.55 -19.46
C ARG A 375 5.56 -24.52 -19.99
N GLN A 376 5.82 -24.51 -21.30
CA GLN A 376 6.84 -25.38 -21.91
C GLN A 376 8.23 -25.04 -21.36
N ALA A 377 8.57 -23.76 -21.26
CA ALA A 377 9.82 -23.28 -20.68
C ALA A 377 10.00 -23.77 -19.23
N MET A 378 8.94 -23.76 -18.41
CA MET A 378 8.95 -24.28 -17.04
C MET A 378 9.02 -25.81 -16.97
N GLU A 379 8.72 -26.55 -18.04
CA GLU A 379 8.87 -28.02 -18.10
C GLU A 379 10.30 -28.45 -18.45
N GLU A 380 11.00 -27.68 -19.30
CA GLU A 380 12.38 -27.94 -19.74
C GLU A 380 13.46 -27.24 -18.89
N TRP A 381 13.09 -26.27 -18.04
CA TRP A 381 14.04 -25.47 -17.25
C TRP A 381 14.55 -26.17 -15.99
N GLU A 382 15.87 -26.19 -15.82
CA GLU A 382 16.56 -26.57 -14.59
C GLU A 382 16.98 -25.33 -13.75
N PRO A 383 16.30 -25.01 -12.64
CA PRO A 383 16.47 -23.73 -11.95
C PRO A 383 17.84 -23.49 -11.31
N LEU A 384 18.49 -24.54 -10.80
CA LEU A 384 19.78 -24.41 -10.12
C LEU A 384 20.96 -24.30 -11.09
N GLN A 385 20.85 -24.88 -12.30
CA GLN A 385 21.88 -24.73 -13.34
C GLN A 385 21.80 -23.37 -14.03
N ASN A 386 20.58 -22.94 -14.39
CA ASN A 386 20.34 -21.72 -15.17
C ASN A 386 19.45 -20.72 -14.40
N PRO A 387 19.97 -20.07 -13.33
CA PRO A 387 19.16 -19.24 -12.42
C PRO A 387 18.58 -17.97 -13.06
N THR A 388 19.15 -17.49 -14.17
CA THR A 388 18.76 -16.24 -14.87
C THR A 388 17.82 -16.44 -16.06
N PHE A 389 17.38 -17.68 -16.32
CA PHE A 389 16.51 -18.03 -17.44
C PHE A 389 15.23 -17.17 -17.49
N LEU A 390 14.90 -16.59 -18.65
CA LEU A 390 13.76 -15.70 -18.91
C LEU A 390 13.62 -14.43 -18.02
N VAL A 391 14.52 -14.20 -17.06
CA VAL A 391 14.47 -13.00 -16.17
C VAL A 391 14.55 -11.71 -16.98
N SER A 392 15.43 -11.67 -18.00
CA SER A 392 15.57 -10.52 -18.90
C SER A 392 14.24 -10.17 -19.57
N ASN A 393 13.62 -11.15 -20.24
CA ASN A 393 12.35 -11.02 -20.94
C ASN A 393 11.20 -10.57 -20.03
N LEU A 394 11.06 -11.22 -18.87
CA LEU A 394 10.00 -10.88 -17.94
C LEU A 394 10.22 -9.51 -17.27
N SER A 395 11.47 -9.08 -17.08
CA SER A 395 11.77 -7.72 -16.59
C SER A 395 11.42 -6.64 -17.61
N ARG A 396 11.70 -6.89 -18.90
CA ARG A 396 11.28 -6.05 -20.04
C ARG A 396 9.75 -5.92 -20.12
N LEU A 397 9.03 -7.03 -19.90
CA LEU A 397 7.57 -7.09 -19.93
C LEU A 397 6.90 -6.67 -18.60
N GLN A 398 7.66 -6.38 -17.54
CA GLN A 398 7.11 -6.01 -16.24
C GLN A 398 6.17 -4.79 -16.28
N PRO A 399 6.43 -3.71 -17.07
CA PRO A 399 5.51 -2.57 -17.21
C PRO A 399 4.14 -2.95 -17.82
N LEU A 400 4.12 -3.99 -18.65
CA LEU A 400 2.93 -4.55 -19.30
C LEU A 400 2.19 -5.52 -18.36
N LEU A 401 2.90 -6.48 -17.76
CA LEU A 401 2.33 -7.60 -17.01
C LEU A 401 1.94 -7.25 -15.56
N SER A 402 2.65 -6.31 -14.92
CA SER A 402 2.44 -5.90 -13.52
C SER A 402 1.70 -4.55 -13.39
N ARG A 403 1.04 -4.08 -14.45
CA ARG A 403 0.30 -2.80 -14.46
C ARG A 403 -0.90 -2.86 -13.52
N GLN A 404 -0.71 -2.36 -12.29
CA GLN A 404 -1.82 -2.15 -11.36
C GLN A 404 -2.74 -1.04 -11.88
N ASN A 405 -4.04 -1.33 -11.93
CA ASN A 405 -5.05 -0.44 -12.48
C ASN A 405 -5.09 0.86 -11.65
N LYS A 406 -4.68 1.99 -12.23
CA LYS A 406 -4.48 3.27 -11.50
C LYS A 406 -5.79 3.92 -11.02
N LYS A 407 -6.94 3.44 -11.49
CA LYS A 407 -8.24 3.81 -10.95
C LYS A 407 -8.36 3.21 -9.55
N GLY A 408 -8.37 4.07 -8.53
CA GLY A 408 -8.40 3.72 -7.10
C GLY A 408 -9.70 3.08 -6.61
N GLU A 409 -10.29 2.18 -7.39
CA GLU A 409 -11.18 1.17 -6.84
C GLU A 409 -10.38 0.34 -5.84
N ILE A 410 -10.92 0.22 -4.63
CA ILE A 410 -10.43 -0.72 -3.63
C ILE A 410 -10.81 -2.12 -4.12
N ARG A 411 -10.09 -2.63 -5.13
CA ARG A 411 -10.11 -4.04 -5.49
C ARG A 411 -9.83 -4.81 -4.21
N GLN A 412 -10.80 -5.60 -3.76
CA GLN A 412 -10.59 -6.44 -2.59
C GLN A 412 -9.36 -7.31 -2.85
N ARG A 413 -8.45 -7.38 -1.86
CA ARG A 413 -7.13 -8.01 -1.95
C ARG A 413 -7.17 -9.55 -2.10
N GLN A 414 -8.23 -10.09 -2.69
CA GLN A 414 -8.61 -11.49 -2.77
C GLN A 414 -8.49 -12.06 -4.21
N SER A 415 -8.42 -11.19 -5.24
CA SER A 415 -8.23 -11.61 -6.64
C SER A 415 -6.78 -11.45 -7.10
N THR A 416 -6.04 -12.55 -7.17
CA THR A 416 -4.73 -12.64 -7.81
C THR A 416 -4.81 -12.18 -9.28
N SER A 417 -3.84 -11.40 -9.77
CA SER A 417 -3.76 -11.05 -11.20
C SER A 417 -3.40 -12.28 -12.06
N PRO A 418 -3.64 -12.24 -13.39
CA PRO A 418 -3.26 -13.35 -14.27
C PRO A 418 -1.76 -13.65 -14.23
N TYR A 419 -0.91 -12.61 -14.21
CA TYR A 419 0.55 -12.75 -14.11
C TYR A 419 0.96 -13.40 -12.78
N GLU A 420 0.44 -12.90 -11.65
CA GLU A 420 0.71 -13.49 -10.34
C GLU A 420 0.24 -14.96 -10.25
N THR A 421 -0.89 -15.28 -10.89
CA THR A 421 -1.42 -16.65 -10.98
C THR A 421 -0.50 -17.55 -11.82
N MET A 422 0.00 -17.05 -12.96
CA MET A 422 0.94 -17.77 -13.82
C MET A 422 2.25 -18.11 -13.08
N ILE A 423 2.85 -17.13 -12.39
CA ILE A 423 4.06 -17.35 -11.58
C ILE A 423 3.79 -18.32 -10.42
N TYR A 424 2.66 -18.18 -9.72
CA TYR A 424 2.31 -19.07 -8.62
C TYR A 424 2.00 -20.52 -9.06
N THR A 425 1.46 -20.72 -10.26
CA THR A 425 1.03 -22.05 -10.74
C THR A 425 2.05 -22.79 -11.61
N LEU A 426 2.97 -22.08 -12.28
CA LEU A 426 3.97 -22.70 -13.18
C LEU A 426 5.40 -22.59 -12.64
N TRP A 427 5.81 -21.40 -12.19
CA TRP A 427 7.18 -21.16 -11.71
C TRP A 427 7.41 -21.74 -10.31
N LEU A 428 6.52 -21.41 -9.36
CA LEU A 428 6.70 -21.82 -7.96
C LEU A 428 6.79 -23.35 -7.76
N PRO A 429 6.00 -24.20 -8.45
CA PRO A 429 6.14 -25.66 -8.32
C PRO A 429 7.48 -26.19 -8.83
N ARG A 430 8.06 -25.59 -9.87
CA ARG A 430 9.36 -26.01 -10.43
C ARG A 430 10.51 -25.63 -9.52
N VAL A 431 10.53 -24.38 -9.07
CA VAL A 431 11.51 -23.92 -8.06
C VAL A 431 11.35 -24.66 -6.74
N ARG A 432 10.12 -25.01 -6.34
CA ARG A 432 9.86 -25.89 -5.19
C ARG A 432 10.49 -27.27 -5.35
N SER A 433 10.33 -27.90 -6.51
CA SER A 433 10.95 -29.20 -6.80
C SER A 433 12.46 -29.13 -6.66
N ALA A 434 13.09 -28.16 -7.35
CA ALA A 434 14.54 -27.98 -7.34
C ALA A 434 15.12 -27.66 -5.95
N LEU A 435 14.47 -26.75 -5.21
CA LEU A 435 14.93 -26.40 -3.86
C LEU A 435 14.68 -27.50 -2.81
N MET A 436 13.68 -28.36 -3.01
CA MET A 436 13.43 -29.49 -2.11
C MET A 436 14.39 -30.64 -2.38
N ASN A 437 14.48 -31.09 -3.63
CA ASN A 437 15.16 -32.33 -4.01
C ASN A 437 16.66 -32.13 -4.24
N ASP A 438 17.05 -31.08 -4.97
CA ASP A 438 18.36 -30.99 -5.63
C ASP A 438 19.31 -30.01 -4.93
N TRP A 439 18.79 -28.97 -4.28
CA TRP A 439 19.60 -27.97 -3.57
C TRP A 439 20.27 -28.54 -2.31
N ASP A 440 21.60 -28.38 -2.18
CA ASP A 440 22.31 -28.60 -0.91
C ASP A 440 22.44 -27.29 -0.09
N VAL A 441 22.12 -27.37 1.20
CA VAL A 441 22.20 -26.24 2.14
C VAL A 441 23.65 -25.77 2.35
N TYR A 442 24.64 -26.67 2.25
CA TYR A 442 26.04 -26.27 2.34
C TYR A 442 26.54 -25.55 1.08
N GLU A 443 25.83 -25.62 -0.05
CA GLU A 443 26.07 -24.78 -1.22
C GLU A 443 24.96 -23.70 -1.37
N PRO A 444 24.95 -22.64 -0.54
CA PRO A 444 23.90 -21.62 -0.58
C PRO A 444 23.97 -20.74 -1.85
N SER A 445 25.09 -20.72 -2.58
CA SER A 445 25.31 -19.92 -3.79
C SER A 445 24.27 -20.22 -4.88
N THR A 446 23.99 -21.49 -5.16
CA THR A 446 23.07 -21.91 -6.23
C THR A 446 21.65 -21.38 -5.98
N ALA A 447 21.09 -21.63 -4.80
CA ALA A 447 19.76 -21.19 -4.42
C ALA A 447 19.65 -19.67 -4.16
N THR A 448 20.69 -19.02 -3.62
CA THR A 448 20.69 -17.55 -3.45
C THR A 448 20.75 -16.83 -4.79
N ASN A 449 21.57 -17.30 -5.74
CA ASN A 449 21.63 -16.77 -7.10
C ASN A 449 20.26 -16.89 -7.80
N LEU A 450 19.61 -18.06 -7.72
CA LEU A 450 18.25 -18.27 -8.25
C LEU A 450 17.23 -17.32 -7.61
N ALA A 451 17.19 -17.25 -6.28
CA ALA A 451 16.22 -16.41 -5.56
C ALA A 451 16.42 -14.91 -5.87
N MET A 452 17.67 -14.45 -5.99
CA MET A 452 17.98 -13.04 -6.25
C MET A 452 17.84 -12.65 -7.71
N ALA A 453 18.13 -13.54 -8.66
CA ALA A 453 17.89 -13.30 -10.09
C ALA A 453 16.39 -13.08 -10.39
N TRP A 454 15.50 -13.88 -9.76
CA TRP A 454 14.06 -13.78 -10.00
C TRP A 454 13.34 -12.73 -9.14
N LYS A 455 13.94 -12.29 -8.02
CA LYS A 455 13.39 -11.27 -7.11
C LYS A 455 12.76 -10.02 -7.76
N PRO A 456 13.35 -9.36 -8.79
CA PRO A 456 12.73 -8.18 -9.39
C PRO A 456 11.46 -8.49 -10.20
N VAL A 457 11.30 -9.73 -10.67
CA VAL A 457 10.26 -10.16 -11.62
C VAL A 457 9.07 -10.82 -10.93
N ILE A 458 9.31 -11.61 -9.88
CA ILE A 458 8.26 -12.36 -9.19
C ILE A 458 7.41 -11.49 -8.25
N PRO A 459 6.13 -11.82 -8.03
CA PRO A 459 5.30 -11.10 -7.08
C PRO A 459 5.83 -11.20 -5.64
N PRO A 460 5.75 -10.13 -4.82
CA PRO A 460 6.29 -10.13 -3.46
C PRO A 460 5.80 -11.29 -2.57
N PHE A 461 4.51 -11.65 -2.67
CA PHE A 461 3.95 -12.74 -1.88
C PHE A 461 4.48 -14.14 -2.28
N VAL A 462 4.91 -14.30 -3.54
CA VAL A 462 5.54 -15.54 -4.02
C VAL A 462 6.97 -15.63 -3.49
N PHE A 463 7.70 -14.52 -3.44
CA PHE A 463 9.03 -14.46 -2.82
C PHE A 463 8.98 -14.73 -1.31
N THR A 464 8.01 -14.17 -0.58
CA THR A 464 7.83 -14.53 0.84
C THR A 464 7.45 -16.00 1.01
N ASN A 465 6.62 -16.58 0.12
CA ASN A 465 6.30 -18.01 0.16
C ASN A 465 7.53 -18.90 -0.08
N LEU A 466 8.37 -18.54 -1.06
CA LEU A 466 9.65 -19.19 -1.35
C LEU A 466 10.54 -19.24 -0.11
N LEU A 467 10.71 -18.10 0.57
CA LEU A 467 11.53 -18.01 1.77
C LEU A 467 10.91 -18.79 2.95
N ASP A 468 9.66 -18.50 3.31
CA ASP A 468 9.01 -19.06 4.50
C ASP A 468 8.71 -20.57 4.41
N GLN A 469 8.38 -21.08 3.22
CA GLN A 469 7.91 -22.46 3.05
C GLN A 469 8.97 -23.40 2.47
N LEU A 470 10.01 -22.87 1.82
CA LEU A 470 11.03 -23.70 1.16
C LEU A 470 12.41 -23.51 1.78
N VAL A 471 12.89 -22.27 1.85
CA VAL A 471 14.23 -21.97 2.38
C VAL A 471 14.27 -22.17 3.90
N VAL A 472 13.49 -21.41 4.67
CA VAL A 472 13.54 -21.42 6.15
C VAL A 472 13.32 -22.81 6.77
N PRO A 473 12.37 -23.66 6.30
CA PRO A 473 12.21 -25.00 6.86
C PRO A 473 13.41 -25.90 6.60
N LYS A 474 14.06 -25.78 5.42
CA LYS A 474 15.28 -26.54 5.09
C LYS A 474 16.48 -26.06 5.91
N LEU A 475 16.64 -24.74 6.08
CA LEU A 475 17.66 -24.14 6.96
C LEU A 475 17.46 -24.55 8.43
N SER A 476 16.22 -24.54 8.94
CA SER A 476 15.90 -25.00 10.31
C SER A 476 16.15 -26.50 10.46
N GLY A 477 15.86 -27.30 9.43
CA GLY A 477 16.18 -28.73 9.36
C GLY A 477 17.69 -28.99 9.46
N ALA A 478 18.48 -28.33 8.61
CA ALA A 478 19.95 -28.39 8.63
C ALA A 478 20.50 -27.92 9.98
N LEU A 479 19.98 -26.84 10.56
CA LEU A 479 20.39 -26.31 11.87
C LEU A 479 20.10 -27.30 13.02
N LYS A 480 18.97 -28.01 12.96
CA LYS A 480 18.60 -29.06 13.92
C LYS A 480 19.54 -30.26 13.81
N GLN A 481 19.85 -30.69 12.59
CA GLN A 481 20.79 -31.79 12.33
C GLN A 481 22.24 -31.43 12.69
N TRP A 482 22.67 -30.18 12.45
CA TRP A 482 24.01 -29.69 12.72
C TRP A 482 24.40 -29.90 14.18
N LYS A 483 25.52 -30.62 14.39
CA LYS A 483 26.12 -30.86 15.69
C LYS A 483 27.39 -30.03 15.81
N PRO A 484 27.49 -29.09 16.77
CA PRO A 484 28.68 -28.27 16.94
C PRO A 484 29.89 -29.06 17.46
N ARG A 485 29.66 -30.23 18.04
CA ARG A 485 30.70 -31.19 18.43
C ARG A 485 30.64 -32.41 17.50
N SER A 486 31.69 -32.60 16.70
CA SER A 486 31.84 -33.79 15.88
C SER A 486 31.87 -35.07 16.74
N SER A 487 31.02 -36.03 16.40
CA SER A 487 30.95 -37.31 17.09
C SER A 487 32.11 -38.21 16.65
N ARG A 488 33.06 -38.47 17.57
CA ARG A 488 34.19 -39.39 17.34
C ARG A 488 33.80 -40.82 16.91
N ARG A 489 32.54 -41.24 17.12
CA ARG A 489 32.05 -42.57 16.72
C ARG A 489 31.43 -42.59 15.31
N HIS A 490 30.80 -41.49 14.90
CA HIS A 490 30.15 -41.34 13.60
C HIS A 490 30.28 -39.87 13.16
N PRO A 491 31.41 -39.46 12.58
CA PRO A 491 31.56 -38.13 12.02
C PRO A 491 30.69 -38.04 10.77
N SER A 492 29.76 -37.08 10.71
CA SER A 492 29.26 -36.61 9.41
C SER A 492 30.31 -35.70 8.79
N GLU A 493 30.31 -35.52 7.46
CA GLU A 493 31.30 -34.67 6.79
C GLU A 493 31.22 -33.20 7.26
N HIS A 494 30.04 -32.77 7.71
CA HIS A 494 29.75 -31.41 8.18
C HIS A 494 29.68 -31.25 9.70
N ASP A 495 29.90 -32.33 10.47
CA ASP A 495 29.87 -32.31 11.94
C ASP A 495 31.00 -31.42 12.49
N GLY A 496 30.64 -30.34 13.20
CA GLY A 496 31.59 -29.36 13.72
C GLY A 496 32.11 -28.32 12.71
N GLN A 497 31.65 -28.33 11.45
CA GLN A 497 31.87 -27.20 10.54
C GLN A 497 31.09 -25.97 11.02
N PHE A 498 31.61 -24.77 10.74
CA PHE A 498 30.90 -23.51 11.00
C PHE A 498 29.70 -23.37 10.05
N PRO A 499 28.48 -22.99 10.48
CA PRO A 499 27.32 -22.94 9.60
C PRO A 499 27.26 -21.62 8.80
N TRP A 500 28.19 -21.40 7.86
CA TRP A 500 28.25 -20.16 7.06
C TRP A 500 26.95 -19.90 6.27
N TRP A 501 26.32 -20.97 5.78
CA TRP A 501 25.05 -20.96 5.05
C TRP A 501 23.90 -20.32 5.83
N LEU A 502 23.97 -20.26 7.16
CA LEU A 502 22.96 -19.55 7.94
C LEU A 502 23.03 -18.06 7.63
N PHE A 503 24.24 -17.49 7.75
CA PHE A 503 24.51 -16.07 7.63
C PHE A 503 24.29 -15.54 6.21
N THR A 504 24.56 -16.34 5.18
CA THR A 504 24.27 -15.98 3.78
C THR A 504 22.78 -15.73 3.51
N TRP A 505 21.88 -16.37 4.28
CA TRP A 505 20.44 -16.22 4.11
C TRP A 505 19.81 -15.14 5.01
N LEU A 506 20.40 -14.80 6.16
CA LEU A 506 19.83 -13.82 7.10
C LEU A 506 19.49 -12.47 6.45
N GLN A 507 20.31 -12.00 5.52
CA GLN A 507 20.11 -10.74 4.80
C GLN A 507 18.88 -10.70 3.89
N TYR A 508 18.23 -11.85 3.64
CA TYR A 508 17.05 -11.98 2.80
C TYR A 508 15.78 -12.30 3.57
N LEU A 509 15.87 -12.62 4.87
CA LEU A 509 14.75 -13.09 5.69
C LEU A 509 14.12 -11.96 6.50
N ASP A 510 12.79 -12.02 6.64
CA ASP A 510 12.01 -11.13 7.49
C ASP A 510 12.46 -11.17 8.97
N ASP A 511 12.22 -10.07 9.69
CA ASP A 511 12.48 -9.89 11.13
C ASP A 511 11.98 -11.05 12.02
N ARG A 512 10.96 -11.79 11.57
CA ARG A 512 10.41 -12.98 12.25
C ARG A 512 11.43 -14.10 12.40
N HIS A 513 12.35 -14.25 11.45
CA HIS A 513 13.37 -15.30 11.46
C HIS A 513 14.72 -14.77 11.91
N THR A 514 15.01 -13.50 11.61
CA THR A 514 16.31 -12.87 11.87
C THR A 514 16.45 -12.37 13.32
N ASN A 515 15.36 -12.04 14.02
CA ASN A 515 15.44 -11.46 15.36
C ASN A 515 15.75 -12.52 16.45
N PRO A 516 16.91 -12.44 17.14
CA PRO A 516 17.32 -13.43 18.15
C PRO A 516 16.49 -13.40 19.44
N ARG A 517 15.69 -12.35 19.69
CA ARG A 517 14.87 -12.22 20.90
C ARG A 517 13.52 -12.94 20.80
N GLN A 518 13.06 -13.25 19.60
CA GLN A 518 11.79 -13.95 19.43
C GLN A 518 11.89 -15.40 19.96
N PRO A 519 10.81 -15.97 20.54
CA PRO A 519 10.84 -17.32 21.10
C PRO A 519 10.96 -18.40 20.01
N THR A 520 10.54 -18.08 18.79
CA THR A 520 10.47 -18.91 17.59
C THR A 520 11.12 -18.17 16.42
N GLY A 521 11.78 -18.88 15.52
CA GLY A 521 12.44 -18.30 14.35
C GLY A 521 13.83 -18.89 14.15
N LEU A 522 14.38 -18.78 12.93
CA LEU A 522 15.66 -19.39 12.59
C LEU A 522 16.81 -18.94 13.51
N MET A 523 16.86 -17.65 13.85
CA MET A 523 17.86 -17.10 14.76
C MET A 523 17.65 -17.53 16.23
N SER A 524 16.43 -17.82 16.65
CA SER A 524 16.18 -18.30 18.01
C SER A 524 16.67 -19.74 18.19
N ASP A 525 16.50 -20.60 17.18
CA ASP A 525 17.12 -21.92 17.09
C ASP A 525 18.65 -21.81 17.01
N ALA A 526 19.17 -20.86 16.24
CA ALA A 526 20.62 -20.65 16.08
C ALA A 526 21.28 -20.20 17.38
N LYS A 527 20.65 -19.28 18.13
CA LYS A 527 21.07 -18.86 19.47
C LYS A 527 21.13 -20.04 20.44
N ARG A 528 20.15 -20.94 20.42
CA ARG A 528 20.15 -22.17 21.25
C ARG A 528 21.34 -23.07 20.90
N LYS A 529 21.61 -23.27 19.60
CA LYS A 529 22.77 -24.05 19.14
C LYS A 529 24.10 -23.38 19.47
N PHE A 530 24.21 -22.05 19.35
CA PHE A 530 25.40 -21.29 19.73
C PHE A 530 25.73 -21.39 21.21
N ARG A 531 24.73 -21.40 22.11
CA ARG A 531 24.95 -21.71 23.54
C ARG A 531 25.60 -23.09 23.73
N VAL A 532 25.10 -24.11 23.03
CA VAL A 532 25.71 -25.46 23.05
C VAL A 532 27.13 -25.48 22.46
N VAL A 533 27.45 -24.63 21.46
CA VAL A 533 28.84 -24.40 21.03
C VAL A 533 29.66 -23.90 22.22
N LEU A 534 29.26 -22.79 22.84
CA LEU A 534 29.99 -22.18 23.97
C LEU A 534 30.13 -23.14 25.18
N ASP A 535 29.14 -23.97 25.45
CA ASP A 535 29.16 -24.97 26.54
C ASP A 535 30.10 -26.16 26.25
N SER A 536 30.28 -26.52 24.97
CA SER A 536 31.04 -27.72 24.57
C SER A 536 32.39 -27.45 23.89
N TRP A 537 32.68 -26.19 23.53
CA TRP A 537 33.95 -25.77 22.94
C TRP A 537 35.12 -25.99 23.91
N SER A 538 36.26 -26.40 23.38
CA SER A 538 37.50 -26.56 24.14
C SER A 538 38.37 -25.31 24.00
N LEU A 539 38.64 -24.64 25.12
CA LEU A 539 39.38 -23.36 25.15
C LEU A 539 40.75 -23.45 24.46
N ARG A 540 41.46 -24.57 24.64
CA ARG A 540 42.74 -24.92 23.98
C ARG A 540 42.74 -24.91 22.44
N ARG A 541 41.57 -24.83 21.79
CA ARG A 541 41.46 -24.66 20.32
C ARG A 541 41.44 -23.19 19.88
N GLY A 542 41.48 -22.24 20.83
CA GLY A 542 41.34 -20.82 20.55
C GLY A 542 39.90 -20.39 20.34
N LEU A 543 39.70 -19.38 19.48
CA LEU A 543 38.40 -18.76 19.20
C LEU A 543 37.49 -19.68 18.39
N VAL A 544 36.18 -19.50 18.54
CA VAL A 544 35.17 -20.19 17.73
C VAL A 544 35.21 -19.66 16.29
N ASN A 545 35.25 -20.56 15.31
CA ASN A 545 35.21 -20.21 13.89
C ASN A 545 33.99 -19.34 13.57
N GLY A 546 34.20 -18.20 12.88
CA GLY A 546 33.13 -17.27 12.51
C GLY A 546 32.44 -16.58 13.69
N ILE A 547 33.10 -16.47 14.86
CA ILE A 547 32.56 -15.80 16.05
C ILE A 547 32.08 -14.35 15.78
N GLU A 548 32.70 -13.65 14.84
CA GLU A 548 32.30 -12.30 14.44
C GLU A 548 30.92 -12.29 13.76
N LEU A 549 30.65 -13.27 12.89
CA LEU A 549 29.34 -13.43 12.27
C LEU A 549 28.27 -13.77 13.33
N TRP A 550 28.62 -14.53 14.37
CA TRP A 550 27.75 -14.76 15.53
C TRP A 550 27.48 -13.50 16.34
N ARG A 551 28.50 -12.65 16.57
CA ARG A 551 28.37 -11.34 17.24
C ARG A 551 27.41 -10.44 16.46
N ASP A 552 27.64 -10.32 15.16
CA ASP A 552 26.90 -9.38 14.31
C ASP A 552 25.44 -9.84 14.10
N ALA A 553 25.19 -11.16 14.04
CA ALA A 553 23.83 -11.72 13.90
C ALA A 553 23.01 -11.79 15.21
N LEU A 554 23.66 -12.01 16.37
CA LEU A 554 22.98 -12.07 17.67
C LEU A 554 22.89 -10.70 18.36
N GLY A 555 23.75 -9.74 17.98
CA GLY A 555 23.83 -8.41 18.58
C GLY A 555 23.92 -8.47 20.11
N PRO A 556 23.02 -7.81 20.87
CA PRO A 556 23.08 -7.79 22.33
C PRO A 556 22.84 -9.17 22.98
N GLU A 557 22.26 -10.13 22.28
CA GLU A 557 22.09 -11.50 22.80
C GLU A 557 23.42 -12.28 22.81
N PHE A 558 24.42 -11.84 22.04
CA PHE A 558 25.77 -12.42 22.02
C PHE A 558 26.45 -12.26 23.38
N ASP A 559 26.51 -11.04 23.91
CA ASP A 559 27.10 -10.71 25.21
C ASP A 559 26.46 -11.50 26.35
N VAL A 560 25.13 -11.68 26.29
CA VAL A 560 24.37 -12.48 27.26
C VAL A 560 24.77 -13.96 27.18
N CYS A 561 24.96 -14.50 25.97
CA CYS A 561 25.42 -15.88 25.80
C CYS A 561 26.86 -16.04 26.30
N LEU A 562 27.79 -15.13 25.98
CA LEU A 562 29.16 -15.18 26.49
C LEU A 562 29.22 -15.08 28.02
N ARG A 563 28.48 -14.15 28.63
CA ARG A 563 28.44 -13.98 30.09
C ARG A 563 27.90 -15.20 30.82
N ASN A 564 26.88 -15.87 30.27
CA ASN A 564 26.19 -16.96 30.98
C ASN A 564 26.80 -18.34 30.70
N HIS A 565 27.39 -18.56 29.53
CA HIS A 565 27.89 -19.88 29.10
C HIS A 565 29.41 -19.96 29.03
N LEU A 566 30.09 -18.90 28.55
CA LEU A 566 31.54 -18.92 28.38
C LEU A 566 32.29 -18.42 29.62
N LEU A 567 31.90 -17.26 30.17
CA LEU A 567 32.61 -16.64 31.29
C LEU A 567 32.75 -17.56 32.53
N PRO A 568 31.73 -18.34 32.95
CA PRO A 568 31.87 -19.29 34.05
C PRO A 568 32.82 -20.46 33.72
N ARG A 569 32.98 -20.79 32.43
CA ARG A 569 33.94 -21.82 31.97
C ARG A 569 35.36 -21.28 31.89
N LEU A 570 35.56 -20.01 31.53
CA LEU A 570 36.86 -19.34 31.61
C LEU A 570 37.33 -19.26 33.08
N ALA A 571 36.43 -18.84 33.99
CA ALA A 571 36.66 -18.85 35.44
C ALA A 571 37.06 -20.23 35.94
N ARG A 572 36.27 -21.26 35.58
CA ARG A 572 36.56 -22.65 35.95
C ARG A 572 37.90 -23.14 35.41
N HIS A 573 38.26 -22.80 34.17
CA HIS A 573 39.53 -23.19 33.56
C HIS A 573 40.73 -22.57 34.29
N LEU A 574 40.67 -21.28 34.64
CA LEU A 574 41.69 -20.66 35.50
C LEU A 574 41.69 -21.24 36.92
N ARG A 575 40.54 -21.63 37.46
CA ARG A 575 40.47 -22.20 38.81
C ARG A 575 41.00 -23.63 38.90
N GLU A 576 40.74 -24.47 37.90
CA GLU A 576 41.07 -25.90 37.92
C GLU A 576 42.40 -26.22 37.22
N ASP A 577 42.70 -25.63 36.05
CA ASP A 577 43.84 -26.02 35.22
C ASP A 577 45.08 -25.11 35.37
N PHE A 578 44.92 -23.83 35.76
CA PHE A 578 46.07 -22.91 35.92
C PHE A 578 46.77 -23.09 37.27
N VAL A 579 48.08 -23.26 37.25
CA VAL A 579 48.94 -23.34 38.44
C VAL A 579 50.03 -22.27 38.31
N VAL A 580 50.28 -21.53 39.38
CA VAL A 580 51.39 -20.59 39.46
C VAL A 580 52.60 -21.35 40.01
N ASN A 581 53.71 -21.36 39.26
CA ASN A 581 54.95 -22.06 39.61
C ASN A 581 56.15 -21.18 39.23
N PRO A 582 56.93 -20.66 40.20
CA PRO A 582 58.07 -19.77 39.91
C PRO A 582 59.19 -20.41 39.07
N GLN A 583 59.32 -21.74 39.07
CA GLN A 583 60.43 -22.45 38.39
C GLN A 583 60.10 -22.88 36.96
N ASP A 584 58.84 -23.19 36.66
CA ASP A 584 58.37 -23.67 35.35
C ASP A 584 56.90 -23.27 35.16
N GLN A 585 56.67 -22.10 34.55
CA GLN A 585 55.35 -21.50 34.45
C GLN A 585 54.67 -21.81 33.10
N ASP A 586 53.61 -22.63 33.14
CA ASP A 586 52.71 -22.80 32.00
C ASP A 586 51.78 -21.58 31.87
N LEU A 587 51.88 -20.88 30.74
CA LEU A 587 51.02 -19.74 30.39
C LEU A 587 49.83 -20.14 29.50
N THR A 588 49.75 -21.37 28.99
CA THR A 588 48.77 -21.77 27.97
C THR A 588 47.32 -21.56 28.43
N THR A 589 47.01 -21.85 29.69
CA THR A 589 45.66 -21.64 30.27
C THR A 589 45.31 -20.17 30.43
N LEU A 590 46.29 -19.29 30.69
CA LEU A 590 46.10 -17.85 30.76
C LEU A 590 45.93 -17.26 29.36
N GLU A 591 46.77 -17.67 28.40
CA GLU A 591 46.62 -17.32 26.98
C GLU A 591 45.25 -17.73 26.42
N ASP A 592 44.79 -18.95 26.70
CA ASP A 592 43.50 -19.47 26.25
C ASP A 592 42.32 -18.60 26.71
N VAL A 593 42.46 -17.93 27.86
CA VAL A 593 41.48 -16.96 28.37
C VAL A 593 41.70 -15.58 27.74
N LEU A 594 42.95 -15.10 27.68
CA LEU A 594 43.28 -13.78 27.09
C LEU A 594 42.97 -13.69 25.60
N ARG A 595 42.93 -14.81 24.86
CA ARG A 595 42.44 -14.89 23.47
C ARG A 595 41.01 -14.38 23.29
N TRP A 596 40.19 -14.39 24.35
CA TRP A 596 38.81 -13.89 24.32
C TRP A 596 38.67 -12.40 24.71
N ARG A 597 39.77 -11.71 25.03
CA ARG A 597 39.73 -10.32 25.55
C ARG A 597 38.94 -9.35 24.66
N SER A 598 38.99 -9.50 23.35
CA SER A 598 38.29 -8.64 22.38
C SER A 598 36.77 -8.80 22.36
N PHE A 599 36.23 -9.84 23.01
CA PHE A 599 34.79 -10.12 23.08
C PHE A 599 34.19 -9.83 24.48
N PHE A 600 35.01 -9.38 25.42
CA PHE A 600 34.58 -8.94 26.75
C PHE A 600 35.01 -7.49 26.99
N LYS A 601 34.29 -6.76 27.85
CA LYS A 601 34.77 -5.46 28.32
C LYS A 601 35.99 -5.67 29.23
N PRO A 602 37.04 -4.82 29.20
CA PRO A 602 38.24 -5.02 30.02
C PRO A 602 37.93 -5.25 31.51
N ASN A 603 36.99 -4.49 32.08
CA ASN A 603 36.53 -4.66 33.47
C ASN A 603 36.03 -6.08 33.79
N VAL A 604 35.40 -6.79 32.84
CA VAL A 604 34.96 -8.19 33.05
C VAL A 604 36.16 -9.15 33.10
N MET A 605 37.18 -8.91 32.27
CA MET A 605 38.43 -9.67 32.32
C MET A 605 39.24 -9.34 33.59
N GLY A 606 39.24 -8.08 34.03
CA GLY A 606 39.82 -7.67 35.32
C GLY A 606 39.16 -8.39 36.50
N MET A 607 37.81 -8.37 36.58
CA MET A 607 37.06 -9.14 37.60
C MET A 607 37.38 -10.64 37.57
N LEU A 608 37.54 -11.22 36.38
CA LEU A 608 37.92 -12.63 36.23
C LEU A 608 39.31 -12.92 36.80
N LEU A 609 40.31 -12.09 36.50
CA LEU A 609 41.67 -12.26 37.02
C LEU A 609 41.72 -12.02 38.54
N VAL A 610 41.04 -10.99 39.05
CA VAL A 610 40.96 -10.71 40.51
C VAL A 610 40.29 -11.87 41.27
N ALA A 611 39.31 -12.54 40.67
CA ALA A 611 38.62 -13.66 41.31
C ALA A 611 39.39 -15.00 41.26
N ASP A 612 40.03 -15.34 40.12
CA ASP A 612 40.55 -16.71 39.88
C ASP A 612 42.07 -16.79 39.62
N PHE A 613 42.74 -15.69 39.27
CA PHE A 613 44.20 -15.64 39.05
C PHE A 613 44.94 -15.09 40.28
N PHE A 614 44.60 -13.88 40.73
CA PHE A 614 45.34 -13.17 41.79
C PHE A 614 45.41 -13.91 43.13
N PRO A 615 44.37 -14.65 43.60
CA PRO A 615 44.49 -15.41 44.85
C PRO A 615 45.58 -16.48 44.82
N LYS A 616 45.78 -17.14 43.67
CA LYS A 616 46.85 -18.14 43.47
C LYS A 616 48.22 -17.47 43.40
N TRP A 617 48.29 -16.34 42.71
CA TRP A 617 49.52 -15.55 42.59
C TRP A 617 49.99 -15.02 43.96
N HIS A 618 49.08 -14.45 44.75
CA HIS A 618 49.35 -14.00 46.13
C HIS A 618 49.75 -15.15 47.05
N GLU A 619 49.12 -16.33 46.93
CA GLU A 619 49.50 -17.51 47.72
C GLU A 619 50.93 -17.97 47.43
N ILE A 620 51.35 -18.02 46.15
CA ILE A 620 52.73 -18.34 45.78
C ILE A 620 53.71 -17.25 46.24
N LEU A 621 53.35 -15.96 46.10
CA LEU A 621 54.17 -14.86 46.61
C LEU A 621 54.41 -15.00 48.13
N TYR A 622 53.35 -15.27 48.89
CA TYR A 622 53.46 -15.53 50.34
C TYR A 622 54.34 -16.75 50.65
N ILE A 623 54.14 -17.87 49.95
CA ILE A 623 54.95 -19.09 50.13
C ILE A 623 56.43 -18.80 49.84
N TRP A 624 56.74 -18.03 48.80
CA TRP A 624 58.12 -17.71 48.46
C TRP A 624 58.76 -16.74 49.49
N LEU A 625 58.02 -15.71 49.93
CA LEU A 625 58.46 -14.77 50.96
C LEU A 625 58.64 -15.41 52.36
N THR A 626 58.04 -16.58 52.61
CA THR A 626 58.15 -17.30 53.89
C THR A 626 59.19 -18.43 53.89
N ASN A 627 59.70 -18.84 52.72
CA ASN A 627 60.65 -19.95 52.58
C ASN A 627 61.96 -19.46 51.95
N ASP A 628 62.79 -18.77 52.76
CA ASP A 628 64.14 -18.29 52.41
C ASP A 628 64.20 -17.49 51.08
N PRO A 629 63.56 -16.30 51.01
CA PRO A 629 63.38 -15.55 49.77
C PRO A 629 64.66 -14.88 49.25
N ASN A 630 65.02 -15.14 47.99
CA ASN A 630 65.87 -14.22 47.23
C ASN A 630 65.01 -13.05 46.72
N HIS A 631 65.09 -11.90 47.39
CA HIS A 631 64.28 -10.72 47.06
C HIS A 631 64.51 -10.16 45.64
N GLU A 632 65.69 -10.39 45.04
CA GLU A 632 65.99 -9.96 43.67
C GLU A 632 65.19 -10.79 42.65
N GLU A 633 65.20 -12.12 42.79
CA GLU A 633 64.39 -13.04 41.96
C GLU A 633 62.89 -12.82 42.13
N VAL A 634 62.41 -12.53 43.35
CA VAL A 634 60.99 -12.20 43.60
C VAL A 634 60.61 -10.89 42.87
N GLY A 635 61.50 -9.89 42.85
CA GLY A 635 61.29 -8.64 42.13
C GLY A 635 61.26 -8.79 40.61
N GLU A 636 62.15 -9.62 40.05
CA GLU A 636 62.14 -9.97 38.63
C GLU A 636 60.86 -10.73 38.25
N TRP A 637 60.43 -11.71 39.04
CA TRP A 637 59.21 -12.48 38.83
C TRP A 637 57.94 -11.62 38.91
N PHE A 638 57.86 -10.71 39.88
CA PHE A 638 56.77 -9.72 39.98
C PHE A 638 56.69 -8.87 38.70
N SER A 639 57.83 -8.30 38.29
CA SER A 639 57.93 -7.44 37.11
C SER A 639 57.57 -8.18 35.83
N TRP A 640 58.02 -9.44 35.71
CA TRP A 640 57.68 -10.32 34.59
C TRP A 640 56.17 -10.59 34.52
N TRP A 641 55.52 -10.91 35.63
CA TRP A 641 54.07 -11.14 35.65
C TRP A 641 53.25 -9.94 35.19
N GLN A 642 53.67 -8.72 35.54
CA GLN A 642 53.03 -7.50 35.04
C GLN A 642 53.11 -7.36 33.52
N THR A 643 54.12 -7.94 32.85
CA THR A 643 54.21 -7.95 31.37
C THR A 643 53.28 -8.97 30.71
N GLN A 644 52.86 -10.01 31.43
CA GLN A 644 51.98 -11.06 30.89
C GLN A 644 50.50 -10.62 30.83
N VAL A 645 50.09 -9.64 31.64
CA VAL A 645 48.74 -9.08 31.62
C VAL A 645 48.69 -7.91 30.62
N PRO A 646 47.80 -7.94 29.59
CA PRO A 646 47.69 -6.85 28.63
C PRO A 646 47.36 -5.51 29.29
N ALA A 647 47.99 -4.41 28.85
CA ALA A 647 47.84 -3.07 29.43
C ALA A 647 46.38 -2.63 29.63
N GLU A 648 45.49 -2.87 28.66
CA GLU A 648 44.04 -2.57 28.75
C GLU A 648 43.34 -3.17 30.00
N ILE A 649 43.86 -4.28 30.51
CA ILE A 649 43.38 -4.98 31.72
C ILE A 649 44.26 -4.60 32.91
N ASN A 650 45.56 -4.45 32.71
CA ASN A 650 46.53 -4.12 33.76
C ASN A 650 46.29 -2.71 34.35
N ASP A 651 45.97 -1.73 33.51
CA ASP A 651 45.73 -0.32 33.89
C ASP A 651 44.41 -0.13 34.69
N LEU A 652 43.59 -1.18 34.85
CA LEU A 652 42.37 -1.12 35.63
C LEU A 652 42.72 -0.97 37.12
N ALA A 653 42.13 0.02 37.80
CA ALA A 653 42.36 0.29 39.22
C ALA A 653 42.26 -0.97 40.09
N MET A 654 41.26 -1.82 39.87
CA MET A 654 41.08 -3.07 40.61
C MET A 654 42.19 -4.13 40.41
N VAL A 655 42.91 -4.07 39.30
CA VAL A 655 44.05 -4.94 38.99
C VAL A 655 45.33 -4.34 39.58
N GLN A 656 45.50 -3.02 39.46
CA GLN A 656 46.54 -2.26 40.17
C GLN A 656 46.45 -2.42 41.69
N ASP A 657 45.25 -2.44 42.27
CA ASP A 657 45.03 -2.68 43.70
C ASP A 657 45.54 -4.06 44.15
N GLU A 658 45.44 -5.09 43.31
CA GLU A 658 46.02 -6.41 43.61
C GLU A 658 47.55 -6.41 43.50
N TRP A 659 48.13 -5.76 42.48
CA TRP A 659 49.59 -5.58 42.40
C TRP A 659 50.13 -4.79 43.60
N ASN A 660 49.44 -3.72 44.00
CA ASN A 660 49.79 -2.90 45.16
C ASN A 660 49.74 -3.69 46.47
N LYS A 661 48.78 -4.60 46.64
CA LYS A 661 48.77 -5.55 47.78
C LYS A 661 49.99 -6.47 47.76
N GLY A 662 50.39 -6.95 46.57
CA GLY A 662 51.60 -7.77 46.40
C GLY A 662 52.88 -7.01 46.76
N LEU A 663 52.99 -5.74 46.36
CA LEU A 663 54.10 -4.88 46.79
C LEU A 663 54.08 -4.65 48.31
N GLN A 664 52.91 -4.41 48.90
CA GLN A 664 52.78 -4.23 50.36
C GLN A 664 53.16 -5.51 51.15
N THR A 665 52.88 -6.70 50.65
CA THR A 665 53.33 -7.95 51.30
C THR A 665 54.83 -8.17 51.14
N MET A 666 55.44 -7.80 50.01
CA MET A 666 56.89 -7.78 49.83
C MET A 666 57.58 -6.78 50.77
N ASP A 667 57.10 -5.54 50.84
CA ASP A 667 57.60 -4.52 51.76
C ASP A 667 57.45 -4.96 53.23
N HIS A 668 56.32 -5.59 53.59
CA HIS A 668 56.12 -6.09 54.95
C HIS A 668 57.08 -7.24 55.28
N ALA A 669 57.33 -8.17 54.35
CA ALA A 669 58.30 -9.24 54.51
C ALA A 669 59.73 -8.70 54.69
N LEU A 670 60.14 -7.73 53.87
CA LEU A 670 61.44 -7.05 53.97
C LEU A 670 61.64 -6.37 55.34
N ASN A 671 60.60 -5.76 55.89
CA ASN A 671 60.65 -5.14 57.22
C ASN A 671 60.69 -6.16 58.39
N LEU A 672 60.20 -7.39 58.17
CA LEU A 672 60.18 -8.45 59.19
C LEU A 672 61.48 -9.27 59.22
N GLY A 673 62.16 -9.41 58.07
CA GLY A 673 63.35 -10.26 57.92
C GLY A 673 63.03 -11.73 58.24
N ASP A 674 63.90 -12.42 58.98
CA ASP A 674 63.72 -13.84 59.38
C ASP A 674 62.38 -14.13 60.09
N ARG A 675 61.73 -13.11 60.68
CA ARG A 675 60.42 -13.24 61.34
C ARG A 675 59.25 -13.31 60.37
N ALA A 676 59.47 -13.04 59.08
CA ALA A 676 58.48 -13.13 58.02
C ALA A 676 57.74 -14.47 58.03
N ALA A 677 58.47 -15.59 58.22
CA ALA A 677 57.90 -16.94 58.27
C ALA A 677 56.88 -17.20 59.40
N ALA A 678 56.86 -16.35 60.44
CA ALA A 678 55.97 -16.48 61.60
C ALA A 678 54.97 -15.32 61.76
N GLU A 679 55.31 -14.11 61.30
CA GLU A 679 54.52 -12.89 61.53
C GLU A 679 53.76 -12.39 60.28
N LEU A 680 54.04 -12.90 59.06
CA LEU A 680 53.29 -12.50 57.86
C LEU A 680 51.85 -13.06 57.87
N PRO A 681 50.82 -12.23 57.59
CA PRO A 681 49.46 -12.72 57.43
C PRO A 681 49.31 -13.49 56.11
N ARG A 682 48.84 -14.73 56.17
CA ARG A 682 48.53 -15.52 54.96
C ARG A 682 47.44 -14.82 54.13
N PRO A 683 47.60 -14.72 52.80
CA PRO A 683 46.56 -14.18 51.92
C PRO A 683 45.22 -14.87 52.14
N ALA A 684 44.17 -14.07 52.29
CA ALA A 684 42.81 -14.59 52.39
C ALA A 684 42.37 -15.15 51.03
N LEU A 685 42.58 -16.46 50.84
CA LEU A 685 41.92 -17.19 49.76
C LEU A 685 40.41 -16.91 49.83
N PRO A 686 39.73 -16.64 48.69
CA PRO A 686 38.29 -16.45 48.68
C PRO A 686 37.62 -17.73 49.15
N MET A 687 37.25 -17.76 50.43
CA MET A 687 36.64 -18.91 51.08
C MET A 687 35.35 -19.22 50.33
N GLN A 688 35.26 -20.44 49.80
CA GLN A 688 34.03 -20.89 49.15
C GLN A 688 32.88 -20.71 50.14
N PRO A 689 31.69 -20.23 49.72
CA PRO A 689 30.49 -20.48 50.50
C PRO A 689 30.28 -21.99 50.50
N ALA A 690 30.76 -22.64 51.56
CA ALA A 690 30.48 -24.04 51.81
C ALA A 690 28.96 -24.19 51.81
N LEU A 691 28.45 -25.16 51.02
CA LEU A 691 27.06 -25.57 51.12
C LEU A 691 26.81 -25.93 52.59
N PRO A 692 25.86 -25.29 53.29
CA PRO A 692 25.67 -25.53 54.71
C PRO A 692 25.31 -27.00 54.93
N THR A 693 26.18 -27.71 55.65
CA THR A 693 25.90 -29.08 56.06
C THR A 693 24.75 -29.04 57.06
N ARG A 694 23.90 -30.07 57.02
CA ARG A 694 22.56 -30.06 57.65
C ARG A 694 22.56 -30.05 59.19
N GLU A 695 23.73 -29.96 59.81
CA GLU A 695 23.97 -30.17 61.25
C GLU A 695 24.22 -28.85 61.99
N ASP A 696 24.78 -27.83 61.34
CA ASP A 696 25.00 -26.50 61.94
C ASP A 696 23.68 -25.71 62.15
N ALA A 697 22.63 -26.04 61.39
CA ALA A 697 21.34 -25.37 61.44
C ALA A 697 20.49 -25.65 62.70
N VAL A 698 20.96 -26.49 63.63
CA VAL A 698 20.22 -26.90 64.84
C VAL A 698 20.72 -26.20 66.11
N ALA A 699 21.97 -25.71 66.12
CA ALA A 699 22.57 -25.10 67.32
C ALA A 699 22.20 -23.62 67.52
N GLU A 700 21.96 -22.87 66.44
CA GLU A 700 21.77 -21.41 66.49
C GLU A 700 20.30 -20.95 66.57
N ALA A 701 19.36 -21.89 66.71
CA ALA A 701 17.91 -21.62 66.73
C ALA A 701 17.30 -21.44 68.15
N ALA A 702 18.11 -21.51 69.22
CA ALA A 702 17.62 -21.60 70.60
C ALA A 702 17.56 -20.26 71.38
N THR A 703 18.08 -19.14 70.85
CA THR A 703 18.23 -17.89 71.62
C THR A 703 17.88 -16.59 70.85
N ALA A 704 16.67 -16.50 70.29
CA ALA A 704 16.08 -15.20 69.94
C ALA A 704 14.54 -15.21 69.99
N ALA A 705 13.97 -14.30 70.79
CA ALA A 705 12.52 -14.02 70.83
C ALA A 705 12.15 -12.93 69.78
N PRO A 706 10.87 -12.78 69.41
CA PRO A 706 10.52 -12.41 68.03
C PRO A 706 10.32 -10.91 67.76
N VAL A 707 10.67 -10.50 66.54
CA VAL A 707 10.07 -9.37 65.82
C VAL A 707 9.84 -9.77 64.36
N PRO A 708 8.73 -9.34 63.72
CA PRO A 708 8.26 -9.95 62.47
C PRO A 708 9.06 -9.49 61.25
N SER A 709 9.84 -10.41 60.67
CA SER A 709 10.56 -10.20 59.42
C SER A 709 9.89 -10.94 58.25
N HIS A 710 9.21 -10.21 57.37
CA HIS A 710 9.13 -10.59 55.95
C HIS A 710 9.13 -9.36 55.06
N THR A 711 10.33 -8.99 54.58
CA THR A 711 10.48 -8.25 53.32
C THR A 711 11.78 -8.69 52.66
N LYS A 712 11.72 -9.03 51.37
CA LYS A 712 12.88 -9.47 50.57
C LYS A 712 13.78 -8.29 50.20
N PRO A 713 15.06 -8.53 49.82
CA PRO A 713 15.91 -7.48 49.26
C PRO A 713 15.31 -6.87 48.00
N GLN A 714 15.57 -5.57 47.82
CA GLN A 714 14.89 -4.70 46.87
C GLN A 714 15.27 -4.96 45.41
N ALA A 715 14.25 -5.20 44.57
CA ALA A 715 14.28 -4.68 43.20
C ALA A 715 14.23 -3.14 43.24
N SER A 716 14.54 -2.50 42.12
CA SER A 716 14.35 -1.06 41.92
C SER A 716 13.00 -0.59 42.46
N LYS A 717 12.99 0.53 43.21
CA LYS A 717 11.76 1.28 43.48
C LYS A 717 11.28 1.94 42.18
N GLU A 718 10.75 1.14 41.28
CA GLU A 718 9.63 1.59 40.47
C GLU A 718 8.47 1.75 41.47
N GLU A 719 7.97 2.98 41.62
CA GLU A 719 6.72 3.20 42.35
C GLU A 719 5.64 2.37 41.63
N PRO A 720 4.85 1.55 42.35
CA PRO A 720 3.83 0.73 41.71
C PRO A 720 2.91 1.68 40.95
N ALA A 721 2.77 1.48 39.63
CA ALA A 721 1.95 2.36 38.82
C ALA A 721 0.54 2.38 39.42
N PHE A 722 -0.09 3.55 39.54
CA PHE A 722 -1.39 3.67 40.22
C PHE A 722 -2.44 2.65 39.72
N LYS A 723 -2.36 2.28 38.44
CA LYS A 723 -3.13 1.18 37.82
C LYS A 723 -3.01 -0.16 38.57
N ASP A 724 -1.83 -0.52 39.04
CA ASP A 724 -1.56 -1.79 39.72
C ASP A 724 -2.17 -1.78 41.13
N ILE A 725 -2.22 -0.60 41.79
CA ILE A 725 -2.92 -0.37 43.06
C ILE A 725 -4.44 -0.49 42.86
N VAL A 726 -4.97 0.07 41.76
CA VAL A 726 -6.40 -0.07 41.40
C VAL A 726 -6.72 -1.53 41.05
N GLU A 727 -5.81 -2.26 40.40
CA GLU A 727 -5.96 -3.69 40.10
C GLU A 727 -5.95 -4.56 41.37
N SER A 728 -5.05 -4.31 42.34
CA SER A 728 -5.07 -5.02 43.62
C SER A 728 -6.33 -4.71 44.44
N TRP A 729 -6.75 -3.44 44.51
CA TRP A 729 -7.98 -3.08 45.22
C TRP A 729 -9.23 -3.68 44.57
N CYS A 730 -9.30 -3.71 43.23
CA CYS A 730 -10.40 -4.40 42.55
C CYS A 730 -10.41 -5.90 42.90
N MET A 731 -9.26 -6.57 42.94
CA MET A 731 -9.17 -7.97 43.35
C MET A 731 -9.61 -8.20 44.81
N GLU A 732 -9.30 -7.29 45.73
CA GLU A 732 -9.76 -7.36 47.13
C GLU A 732 -11.27 -7.18 47.27
N GLN A 733 -11.91 -6.38 46.41
CA GLN A 733 -13.35 -6.14 46.39
C GLN A 733 -14.14 -7.09 45.47
N GLU A 734 -13.52 -8.20 45.03
CA GLU A 734 -14.08 -9.16 44.06
C GLU A 734 -14.52 -8.55 42.70
N LEU A 735 -13.97 -7.38 42.35
CA LEU A 735 -14.23 -6.66 41.11
C LEU A 735 -13.22 -7.01 40.01
N LEU A 736 -13.71 -7.13 38.78
CA LEU A 736 -12.92 -7.33 37.57
C LEU A 736 -12.72 -6.01 36.85
N ILE A 737 -11.46 -5.62 36.61
CA ILE A 737 -11.09 -4.49 35.75
C ILE A 737 -10.67 -4.98 34.36
N ARG A 738 -11.33 -4.49 33.31
CA ARG A 738 -11.13 -4.92 31.92
C ARG A 738 -10.85 -3.73 30.99
N PRO A 739 -9.77 -3.75 30.19
CA PRO A 739 -9.51 -2.69 29.21
C PRO A 739 -10.54 -2.74 28.06
N LEU A 740 -11.13 -1.60 27.72
CA LEU A 740 -12.17 -1.49 26.69
C LEU A 740 -11.63 -1.36 25.26
N ARG A 741 -10.31 -1.14 25.08
CA ARG A 741 -9.66 -0.77 23.80
C ARG A 741 -10.22 0.51 23.15
N GLU A 742 -10.93 1.32 23.94
CA GLU A 742 -11.41 2.66 23.58
C GLU A 742 -10.61 3.71 24.37
N ALA A 743 -10.48 4.92 23.82
CA ALA A 743 -9.77 6.03 24.44
C ALA A 743 -10.73 7.18 24.79
N HIS A 744 -10.46 7.90 25.88
CA HIS A 744 -11.28 9.03 26.32
C HIS A 744 -11.27 10.15 25.27
N PRO A 745 -12.43 10.62 24.77
CA PRO A 745 -12.53 11.46 23.56
C PRO A 745 -11.88 12.85 23.67
N LYS A 746 -11.56 13.32 24.88
CA LYS A 746 -10.85 14.59 25.11
C LYS A 746 -9.39 14.44 25.57
N ASN A 747 -9.04 13.31 26.19
CA ASN A 747 -7.75 13.15 26.91
C ASN A 747 -6.87 12.05 26.30
N GLY A 748 -7.39 11.21 25.40
CA GLY A 748 -6.64 10.10 24.78
C GLY A 748 -6.31 8.92 25.71
N LEU A 749 -6.60 9.02 27.00
CA LEU A 749 -6.32 8.00 28.01
C LEU A 749 -7.16 6.73 27.79
N PRO A 750 -6.62 5.52 28.06
CA PRO A 750 -7.33 4.27 27.88
C PRO A 750 -8.50 4.14 28.85
N LEU A 751 -9.63 3.63 28.34
CA LEU A 751 -10.82 3.34 29.14
C LEU A 751 -10.79 1.90 29.67
N PHE A 752 -11.18 1.75 30.93
CA PHE A 752 -11.35 0.49 31.64
C PHE A 752 -12.81 0.33 32.07
N ARG A 753 -13.26 -0.91 32.23
CA ARG A 753 -14.53 -1.26 32.86
C ARG A 753 -14.26 -1.97 34.17
N ILE A 754 -14.80 -1.45 35.27
CA ILE A 754 -14.78 -2.10 36.59
C ILE A 754 -16.16 -2.72 36.82
N THR A 755 -16.21 -4.04 37.08
CA THR A 755 -17.47 -4.79 37.19
C THR A 755 -17.38 -5.97 38.16
N ALA A 756 -18.43 -6.18 38.96
CA ALA A 756 -18.58 -7.39 39.78
C ALA A 756 -19.04 -8.64 38.97
N SER A 757 -19.33 -8.48 37.67
CA SER A 757 -19.92 -9.53 36.86
C SER A 757 -18.88 -10.35 36.09
N VAL A 758 -18.82 -11.66 36.39
CA VAL A 758 -17.97 -12.64 35.71
C VAL A 758 -18.23 -12.70 34.18
N THR A 759 -19.41 -12.32 33.72
CA THR A 759 -19.73 -12.26 32.27
C THR A 759 -19.18 -11.00 31.58
N GLY A 760 -18.66 -10.02 32.32
CA GLY A 760 -18.21 -8.72 31.80
C GLY A 760 -19.34 -7.78 31.35
N SER A 761 -20.61 -8.16 31.55
CA SER A 761 -21.77 -7.30 31.31
C SER A 761 -22.24 -6.63 32.61
N GLY A 762 -22.42 -5.31 32.59
CA GLY A 762 -22.59 -4.50 33.80
C GLY A 762 -21.29 -3.79 34.20
N GLY A 763 -21.31 -3.06 35.32
CA GLY A 763 -20.18 -2.25 35.80
C GLY A 763 -20.10 -0.82 35.24
N VAL A 764 -19.08 -0.08 35.66
CA VAL A 764 -18.85 1.33 35.28
C VAL A 764 -17.62 1.46 34.39
N VAL A 765 -17.64 2.47 33.52
CA VAL A 765 -16.48 2.86 32.70
C VAL A 765 -15.67 3.91 33.46
N ALA A 766 -14.36 3.73 33.52
CA ALA A 766 -13.43 4.62 34.18
C ALA A 766 -12.14 4.84 33.36
N TYR A 767 -11.45 5.96 33.59
CA TYR A 767 -10.05 6.14 33.20
C TYR A 767 -9.20 6.50 34.41
N LEU A 768 -7.89 6.31 34.29
CA LEU A 768 -6.90 6.62 35.32
C LEU A 768 -6.11 7.84 34.86
N GLN A 769 -6.01 8.88 35.70
CA GLN A 769 -5.23 10.09 35.40
C GLN A 769 -4.52 10.57 36.67
N GLY A 770 -3.19 10.38 36.72
CA GLY A 770 -2.45 10.47 37.98
C GLY A 770 -2.99 9.43 38.97
N ASP A 771 -3.06 9.81 40.24
CA ASP A 771 -3.51 8.94 41.34
C ASP A 771 -5.02 9.03 41.60
N VAL A 772 -5.82 9.25 40.55
CA VAL A 772 -7.29 9.41 40.64
C VAL A 772 -8.01 8.56 39.61
N VAL A 773 -9.03 7.82 40.06
CA VAL A 773 -9.97 7.09 39.21
C VAL A 773 -11.10 8.02 38.80
N TRP A 774 -11.30 8.23 37.50
CA TRP A 774 -12.36 9.06 36.95
C TRP A 774 -13.46 8.20 36.35
N VAL A 775 -14.68 8.32 36.89
CA VAL A 775 -15.79 7.39 36.66
C VAL A 775 -16.90 8.07 35.86
N GLN A 776 -17.41 7.39 34.82
CA GLN A 776 -18.47 7.92 33.95
C GLN A 776 -19.82 7.93 34.67
N ASN A 777 -20.52 9.08 34.67
CA ASN A 777 -21.82 9.18 35.31
C ASN A 777 -22.92 8.42 34.52
N LYS A 778 -23.65 7.51 35.19
CA LYS A 778 -24.74 6.69 34.61
C LYS A 778 -25.84 7.51 33.90
N LYS A 779 -26.09 8.77 34.33
CA LYS A 779 -27.13 9.67 33.79
C LYS A 779 -26.62 10.65 32.72
N ALA A 780 -25.34 10.97 32.70
CA ALA A 780 -24.74 11.94 31.77
C ALA A 780 -23.38 11.45 31.29
N LYS A 781 -23.35 10.81 30.11
CA LYS A 781 -22.16 10.11 29.57
C LYS A 781 -20.94 11.01 29.31
N ASP A 782 -21.14 12.32 29.16
CA ASP A 782 -20.07 13.30 28.96
C ASP A 782 -19.49 13.85 30.28
N VAL A 783 -20.07 13.48 31.43
CA VAL A 783 -19.65 13.91 32.76
C VAL A 783 -18.90 12.78 33.45
N TRP A 784 -17.71 13.11 33.95
CA TRP A 784 -16.79 12.22 34.65
C TRP A 784 -16.55 12.77 36.05
N GLU A 785 -16.70 11.91 37.05
CA GLU A 785 -16.55 12.26 38.46
C GLU A 785 -15.27 11.62 39.01
N PRO A 786 -14.40 12.36 39.72
CA PRO A 786 -13.28 11.75 40.42
C PRO A 786 -13.83 10.95 41.62
N MET A 787 -13.31 9.74 41.82
CA MET A 787 -13.79 8.81 42.83
C MET A 787 -12.60 8.14 43.53
N GLY A 788 -12.67 8.05 44.86
CA GLY A 788 -11.72 7.30 45.66
C GLY A 788 -11.93 5.78 45.55
N LEU A 789 -10.96 5.01 46.05
CA LEU A 789 -11.05 3.56 46.21
C LEU A 789 -11.85 3.22 47.47
N GLU A 790 -13.13 3.59 47.45
CA GLU A 790 -14.09 3.52 48.56
C GLU A 790 -15.35 2.75 48.15
N ASP A 791 -16.18 2.36 49.12
CA ASP A 791 -17.42 1.56 48.92
C ASP A 791 -18.35 2.13 47.83
N GLN A 792 -18.38 3.45 47.64
CA GLN A 792 -19.16 4.12 46.58
C GLN A 792 -18.79 3.66 45.16
N LEU A 793 -17.54 3.28 44.93
CA LEU A 793 -17.08 2.72 43.66
C LEU A 793 -17.56 1.27 43.49
N VAL A 794 -17.57 0.49 44.59
CA VAL A 794 -18.09 -0.88 44.62
C VAL A 794 -19.59 -0.88 44.33
N GLU A 795 -20.39 -0.07 45.03
CA GLU A 795 -21.83 0.06 44.79
C GLU A 795 -22.16 0.38 43.33
N ARG A 796 -21.45 1.36 42.74
CA ARG A 796 -21.66 1.72 41.33
C ARG A 796 -21.26 0.58 40.38
N ALA A 797 -20.22 -0.20 40.68
CA ALA A 797 -19.72 -1.33 39.89
C ALA A 797 -20.58 -2.60 40.01
N GLU A 798 -21.20 -2.85 41.16
CA GLU A 798 -22.27 -3.84 41.36
C GLU A 798 -23.58 -3.44 40.67
N GLY A 799 -23.77 -2.14 40.44
CA GLY A 799 -24.94 -1.60 39.74
C GLY A 799 -26.03 -1.05 40.66
N ARG A 800 -25.76 -0.94 41.97
CA ARG A 800 -26.60 -0.23 42.94
C ARG A 800 -26.61 1.30 42.66
#